data_AF-A0A3D8YGM8-F1
#
_entry.id   AF-A0A3D8YGM8-F1
#
_cell.length_a   1.000
_cell.length_b   1.000
_cell.length_c   1.000
_cell.angle_alpha   90.00
_cell.angle_beta   90.00
_cell.angle_gamma   90.00
#
_symmetry.space_group_name_H-M   'P 1'
#
loop_
_entity.id
_entity.type
_entity.pdbx_description
1 polymer ?
#
loop_
_entity_poly.entity_id
_entity_poly.type
_entity_poly.pdbx_seq_one_letter_code
_entity_poly.pdbx_strand_id
1 'polypeptide(L)'
;MKAWTYKVYHGFFRLINLSKSAWISLLIIFVVYGLTYLAQTDTLFIALLNGKDKTSLPSFYLTLFFLISIVSHYPTYIEFSRTLGQLDTLRITWHKSPGNCPIGFITYKASGLKSIFDSSFRHILGLLLLAAVYYIAASTYYNNVVRVRAAGDFDYTLHKYMLLECVLYLAISISFFVFIPRVAGAKFSRMIRNPNSVNLKRLKLIFWVTTVICFITVFFAVIISYIKHWSEGTYWTYILSLYTLSFQYSVMRLCRKRVVFLTDTTFLIFLSMGGFLSLVIVGLAHFRPLMFNSFVILISYFIIFYGVIVLPIKHYIFYRQYDRGGRLSEKKPELFGLTKFSYYFFSWFTPVLPYFFVVWVICIDFVSGNELHRLETIPLKSSAHGQKPAAVGTGEFNQAMQKHFEDKENIYFISLYGGGLKATIWTDLVLNELASANYNYLLDDAVAVSGVSGGGVGGSLYTALQKEPGTKTTEELIEQISQKNYVAIDLVYLLGHDLLCGLLPQCVLDFFGVDKDRSSRAMQIYANAALDRADYDNSSNALTSSTFQDYWGELFRRQVSQKKFFPALIMNSAATHTQRGISFSVRTDGASFDDIFFDCTDLLDFKDQNKASLGFLDATSTVDRFPILSPPAKVDGKGYFLDGGYFENSGLMSLMDYSEYLRTKVFPCFPNYEKKWRKKKFVFIQIANDEDVYLRQIVANHLVQKKVNNSQEFISVLEAVTSISFVATYLNRKFDYLGKGGDSLIKYHQIQLPYLLNKDHLEDFYKGRVGDQAIKKMVENKNDIILNNIYQKEPFKYVTPPLGRQMVPQSLQYMRLSLPHSGLHQIVKDTAWLNKPLQPYLLKI
;
A
#
# COMPACT_ATOMS: atom_id res chain seq x y z
N MET A 1 2.56 51.75 -7.10
CA MET A 1 2.39 50.55 -7.96
C MET A 1 3.70 49.98 -8.51
N LYS A 2 4.50 50.68 -9.33
CA LYS A 2 5.74 50.14 -9.96
C LYS A 2 6.77 49.55 -8.98
N ALA A 3 6.97 50.16 -7.81
CA ALA A 3 7.88 49.63 -6.79
C ALA A 3 7.35 48.38 -6.08
N TRP A 4 6.03 48.22 -5.99
CA TRP A 4 5.38 47.04 -5.39
C TRP A 4 5.39 45.87 -6.37
N THR A 5 5.02 46.12 -7.64
CA THR A 5 5.09 45.10 -8.70
C THR A 5 6.54 44.64 -8.93
N TYR A 6 7.53 45.53 -8.89
CA TYR A 6 8.95 45.15 -8.94
C TYR A 6 9.36 44.26 -7.75
N LYS A 7 8.94 44.58 -6.51
CA LYS A 7 9.22 43.76 -5.33
C LYS A 7 8.57 42.37 -5.42
N VAL A 8 7.33 42.30 -5.90
CA VAL A 8 6.60 41.03 -6.10
C VAL A 8 7.28 40.19 -7.18
N TYR A 9 7.60 40.79 -8.33
CA TYR A 9 8.29 40.13 -9.44
C TYR A 9 9.68 39.62 -9.00
N HIS A 10 10.48 40.47 -8.38
CA HIS A 10 11.79 40.06 -7.86
C HIS A 10 11.68 38.97 -6.79
N GLY A 11 10.66 39.03 -5.92
CA GLY A 11 10.36 37.98 -4.95
C GLY A 11 10.03 36.64 -5.62
N PHE A 12 9.21 36.66 -6.66
CA PHE A 12 8.83 35.48 -7.44
C PHE A 12 10.03 34.81 -8.13
N PHE A 13 10.88 35.58 -8.83
CA PHE A 13 12.09 35.02 -9.45
C PHE A 13 13.10 34.49 -8.44
N ARG A 14 13.23 35.13 -7.27
CA ARG A 14 14.03 34.58 -6.16
C ARG A 14 13.47 33.25 -5.67
N LEU A 15 12.14 33.15 -5.53
CA LEU A 15 11.48 31.93 -5.10
C LEU A 15 11.70 30.81 -6.12
N ILE A 16 11.60 31.08 -7.43
CA ILE A 16 11.96 30.11 -8.48
C ILE A 16 13.39 29.62 -8.32
N ASN A 17 14.35 30.53 -8.13
CA ASN A 17 15.76 30.15 -7.98
C ASN A 17 16.01 29.32 -6.71
N LEU A 18 15.35 29.66 -5.61
CA LEU A 18 15.39 28.89 -4.37
C LEU A 18 14.75 27.51 -4.55
N SER A 19 13.59 27.41 -5.21
CA SER A 19 12.96 26.14 -5.54
C SER A 19 13.85 25.26 -6.41
N LYS A 20 14.56 25.85 -7.37
CA LYS A 20 15.55 25.13 -8.18
C LYS A 20 16.77 24.63 -7.37
N SER A 21 17.08 25.24 -6.22
CA SER A 21 18.13 24.74 -5.31
C SER A 21 17.61 23.70 -4.30
N ALA A 22 16.30 23.69 -4.07
CA ALA A 22 15.62 22.85 -3.08
C ALA A 22 14.76 21.75 -3.72
N TRP A 23 14.92 21.47 -5.02
CA TRP A 23 14.02 20.58 -5.76
C TRP A 23 13.91 19.17 -5.16
N ILE A 24 15.02 18.58 -4.68
CA ILE A 24 15.03 17.26 -4.01
C ILE A 24 14.20 17.32 -2.71
N SER A 25 14.41 18.38 -1.93
CA SER A 25 13.68 18.61 -0.68
C SER A 25 12.19 18.80 -0.92
N LEU A 26 11.82 19.58 -1.94
CA LEU A 26 10.43 19.80 -2.33
C LEU A 26 9.78 18.53 -2.87
N LEU A 27 10.52 17.72 -3.65
CA LEU A 27 10.05 16.43 -4.13
C LEU A 27 9.71 15.49 -2.96
N ILE A 28 10.57 15.37 -1.96
CA ILE A 28 10.29 14.52 -0.79
C ILE A 28 9.09 15.04 0.01
N ILE A 29 9.00 16.36 0.23
CA ILE A 29 7.83 16.95 0.91
C ILE A 29 6.55 16.66 0.12
N PHE A 30 6.60 16.81 -1.20
CA PHE A 30 5.48 16.53 -2.09
C PHE A 30 5.09 15.06 -2.08
N VAL A 31 6.06 14.13 -2.09
CA VAL A 31 5.79 12.69 -2.00
C VAL A 31 5.17 12.35 -0.64
N VAL A 32 5.70 12.88 0.47
CA VAL A 32 5.13 12.65 1.82
C VAL A 32 3.71 13.20 1.93
N TYR A 33 3.45 14.39 1.39
CA TYR A 33 2.09 14.92 1.30
C TYR A 33 1.21 14.05 0.40
N GLY A 34 1.75 13.57 -0.72
CA GLY A 34 1.11 12.70 -1.68
C GLY A 34 0.66 11.36 -1.09
N LEU A 35 1.32 10.87 -0.03
CA LEU A 35 0.87 9.68 0.71
C LEU A 35 -0.56 9.83 1.21
N THR A 36 -1.03 11.05 1.51
CA THR A 36 -2.40 11.28 2.02
C THR A 36 -3.50 10.92 1.01
N TYR A 37 -3.16 10.80 -0.27
CA TYR A 37 -4.08 10.33 -1.31
C TYR A 37 -4.15 8.80 -1.41
N LEU A 38 -3.27 8.06 -0.71
CA LEU A 38 -3.34 6.60 -0.66
C LEU A 38 -4.37 6.14 0.36
N ALA A 39 -5.29 5.27 -0.05
CA ALA A 39 -6.38 4.76 0.80
C ALA A 39 -5.91 4.09 2.10
N GLN A 40 -4.70 3.52 2.12
CA GLN A 40 -4.14 2.81 3.28
C GLN A 40 -3.35 3.71 4.26
N THR A 41 -3.16 4.99 3.98
CA THR A 41 -2.33 5.87 4.83
C THR A 41 -2.82 5.96 6.28
N ASP A 42 -4.14 5.99 6.45
CA ASP A 42 -4.78 6.02 7.78
C ASP A 42 -4.42 4.77 8.59
N THR A 43 -4.44 3.57 8.00
CA THR A 43 -4.07 2.34 8.72
C THR A 43 -2.58 2.23 8.96
N LEU A 44 -1.73 2.72 8.07
CA LEU A 44 -0.27 2.79 8.31
C LEU A 44 0.03 3.66 9.54
N PHE A 45 -0.68 4.79 9.66
CA PHE A 45 -0.55 5.72 10.78
C PHE A 45 -1.11 5.16 12.08
N ILE A 46 -2.32 4.57 12.04
CA ILE A 46 -2.90 3.91 13.21
C ILE A 46 -1.99 2.77 13.67
N ALA A 47 -1.46 1.96 12.76
CA ALA A 47 -0.51 0.89 13.08
C ALA A 47 0.78 1.42 13.73
N LEU A 48 1.28 2.58 13.31
CA LEU A 48 2.43 3.24 13.94
C LEU A 48 2.15 3.59 15.41
N LEU A 49 0.90 3.96 15.73
CA LEU A 49 0.44 4.36 17.06
C LEU A 49 -0.19 3.24 17.88
N ASN A 50 -0.41 2.06 17.29
CA ASN A 50 -1.07 0.95 17.97
C ASN A 50 -0.15 0.19 18.94
N GLY A 51 1.12 0.58 19.08
CA GLY A 51 2.01 0.08 20.14
C GLY A 51 2.44 -1.40 20.06
N LYS A 52 1.99 -2.17 19.07
CA LYS A 52 2.32 -3.60 18.90
C LYS A 52 3.84 -3.80 18.75
N ASP A 53 4.49 -2.95 17.95
CA ASP A 53 5.95 -2.95 17.78
C ASP A 53 6.59 -1.81 18.58
N LYS A 54 7.31 -2.19 19.64
CA LYS A 54 7.94 -1.25 20.60
C LYS A 54 8.97 -0.31 19.97
N THR A 55 9.51 -0.66 18.80
CA THR A 55 10.58 0.06 18.12
C THR A 55 10.10 1.01 17.05
N SER A 56 8.88 0.84 16.52
CA SER A 56 8.40 1.56 15.33
C SER A 56 8.24 3.06 15.57
N LEU A 57 7.50 3.47 16.60
CA LEU A 57 7.27 4.89 16.89
C LEU A 57 8.55 5.64 17.31
N PRO A 58 9.43 5.10 18.19
CA PRO A 58 10.72 5.71 18.46
C PRO A 58 11.60 5.87 17.22
N SER A 59 11.66 4.83 16.38
CA SER A 59 12.45 4.85 15.14
C SER A 59 11.90 5.90 14.17
N PHE A 60 10.57 6.05 14.09
CA PHE A 60 9.91 7.07 13.29
C PHE A 60 10.31 8.48 13.71
N TYR A 61 10.25 8.82 15.01
CA TYR A 61 10.68 10.15 15.47
C TYR A 61 12.14 10.43 15.18
N LEU A 62 13.00 9.42 15.39
CA LEU A 62 14.43 9.56 15.19
C LEU A 62 14.77 9.80 13.71
N THR A 63 14.24 8.98 12.80
CA THR A 63 14.46 9.13 11.36
C THR A 63 13.79 10.40 10.83
N LEU A 64 12.59 10.75 11.30
CA LEU A 64 11.93 12.01 10.94
C LEU A 64 12.77 13.23 11.33
N PHE A 65 13.35 13.25 12.53
CA PHE A 65 14.22 14.35 12.97
C PHE A 65 15.47 14.51 12.09
N PHE A 66 16.07 13.40 11.66
CA PHE A 66 17.16 13.45 10.70
C PHE A 66 16.71 13.94 9.33
N LEU A 67 15.58 13.45 8.81
CA LEU A 67 15.06 13.84 7.50
C LEU A 67 14.75 15.35 7.44
N ILE A 68 14.05 15.92 8.43
CA ILE A 68 13.76 17.37 8.48
C ILE A 68 15.05 18.20 8.54
N SER A 69 16.10 17.66 9.17
CA SER A 69 17.41 18.31 9.28
C SER A 69 18.18 18.28 7.95
N ILE A 70 18.09 17.17 7.22
CA ILE A 70 18.68 16.93 5.89
C ILE A 70 18.01 17.83 4.84
N VAL A 71 16.68 17.73 4.72
CA VAL A 71 15.83 18.47 3.75
C VAL A 71 16.04 19.99 3.87
N SER A 72 16.31 20.48 5.07
CA SER A 72 16.56 21.91 5.33
C SER A 72 18.03 22.34 5.28
N HIS A 73 19.00 21.43 5.25
CA HIS A 73 20.42 21.78 5.21
C HIS A 73 20.99 21.76 3.78
N TYR A 74 20.73 20.68 3.06
CA TYR A 74 21.40 20.39 1.79
C TYR A 74 21.11 21.33 0.61
N PRO A 75 19.92 21.98 0.49
CA PRO A 75 19.70 22.99 -0.55
C PRO A 75 20.77 24.09 -0.59
N THR A 76 21.41 24.35 0.55
CA THR A 76 22.56 25.27 0.66
C THR A 76 23.72 24.93 -0.26
N TYR A 77 23.99 23.64 -0.46
CA TYR A 77 25.12 23.21 -1.26
C TYR A 77 24.85 23.42 -2.76
N ILE A 78 23.60 23.18 -3.19
CA ILE A 78 23.15 23.35 -4.57
C ILE A 78 23.01 24.85 -4.91
N GLU A 79 22.55 25.67 -3.97
CA GLU A 79 22.50 27.12 -4.18
C GLU A 79 23.90 27.69 -4.40
N PHE A 80 24.85 27.34 -3.53
CA PHE A 80 26.22 27.84 -3.62
C PHE A 80 26.97 27.38 -4.86
N SER A 81 26.62 26.21 -5.43
CA SER A 81 27.19 25.76 -6.70
C SER A 81 26.70 26.56 -7.91
N ARG A 82 25.50 27.15 -7.84
CA ARG A 82 24.95 27.97 -8.93
C ARG A 82 25.47 29.40 -8.90
N THR A 83 25.78 29.90 -7.71
CA THR A 83 26.34 31.26 -7.52
C THR A 83 27.84 31.33 -7.85
N LEU A 84 28.49 30.18 -8.09
CA LEU A 84 29.87 30.04 -8.58
C LEU A 84 30.01 30.61 -10.02
N GLY A 85 30.10 31.93 -10.10
CA GLY A 85 30.35 32.68 -11.34
C GLY A 85 29.50 33.93 -11.56
N GLN A 86 28.57 34.29 -10.66
CA GLN A 86 27.61 35.39 -10.90
C GLN A 86 27.74 36.61 -9.96
N LEU A 87 28.58 36.57 -8.91
CA LEU A 87 28.72 37.68 -7.97
C LEU A 87 30.17 37.87 -7.52
N ASP A 88 30.82 38.95 -7.96
CA ASP A 88 32.20 39.35 -7.57
C ASP A 88 32.39 39.58 -6.05
N THR A 89 31.29 39.57 -5.29
CA THR A 89 31.26 39.88 -3.85
C THR A 89 31.17 38.67 -2.93
N LEU A 90 30.86 37.47 -3.45
CA LEU A 90 30.70 36.24 -2.66
C LEU A 90 31.90 35.31 -2.88
N ARG A 91 32.77 35.19 -1.86
CA ARG A 91 33.88 34.22 -1.86
C ARG A 91 33.45 32.97 -1.10
N ILE A 92 33.17 31.89 -1.84
CA ILE A 92 32.88 30.56 -1.28
C ILE A 92 34.09 29.66 -1.53
N THR A 93 34.62 29.07 -0.47
CA THR A 93 35.71 28.09 -0.54
C THR A 93 35.25 26.76 0.03
N TRP A 94 35.32 25.71 -0.78
CA TRP A 94 34.99 24.35 -0.41
C TRP A 94 36.21 23.66 0.20
N HIS A 95 36.01 22.92 1.29
CA HIS A 95 37.07 22.23 2.04
C HIS A 95 36.66 20.79 2.31
N LYS A 96 37.59 19.84 2.11
CA LYS A 96 37.44 18.44 2.53
C LYS A 96 38.05 18.30 3.93
N SER A 97 37.23 17.91 4.91
CA SER A 97 37.72 17.61 6.25
C SER A 97 38.50 16.29 6.22
N PRO A 98 39.71 16.21 6.79
CA PRO A 98 40.42 14.95 6.97
C PRO A 98 39.61 14.11 7.95
N GLY A 99 39.15 12.95 7.50
CA GLY A 99 38.52 11.93 8.32
C GLY A 99 38.89 10.57 7.75
N ASN A 100 38.76 9.52 8.55
CA ASN A 100 39.15 8.15 8.17
C ASN A 100 38.29 7.56 7.03
N CYS A 101 37.29 8.29 6.53
CA CYS A 101 36.53 7.91 5.35
C CYS A 101 37.29 8.33 4.08
N PRO A 102 37.59 7.40 3.14
CA PRO A 102 38.34 7.70 1.92
C PRO A 102 37.66 8.78 1.06
N ILE A 103 36.33 8.83 1.08
CA ILE A 103 35.51 9.82 0.38
C ILE A 103 35.60 11.19 1.10
N GLY A 104 35.57 11.21 2.44
CA GLY A 104 35.74 12.38 3.31
C GLY A 104 34.60 13.43 3.26
N PHE A 105 34.53 14.31 4.26
CA PHE A 105 33.41 15.25 4.40
C PHE A 105 33.68 16.58 3.67
N ILE A 106 32.82 16.92 2.71
CA ILE A 106 32.88 18.22 2.02
C ILE A 106 32.05 19.26 2.78
N THR A 107 32.71 20.37 3.08
CA THR A 107 32.18 21.54 3.79
C THR A 107 32.51 22.82 3.03
N TYR A 108 31.99 23.96 3.46
CA TYR A 108 32.29 25.26 2.86
C TYR A 108 32.62 26.30 3.93
N LYS A 109 33.44 27.30 3.54
CA LYS A 109 33.57 28.60 4.20
C LYS A 109 33.10 29.66 3.24
N ALA A 110 32.16 30.49 3.66
CA ALA A 110 31.62 31.57 2.84
C ALA A 110 31.84 32.92 3.53
N SER A 111 32.35 33.91 2.80
CA SER A 111 32.47 35.30 3.24
C SER A 111 31.66 36.23 2.31
N GLY A 112 31.01 37.26 2.88
CA GLY A 112 30.20 38.23 2.13
C GLY A 112 28.70 37.94 2.00
N LEU A 113 28.16 36.90 2.64
CA LEU A 113 26.71 36.58 2.63
C LEU A 113 25.88 37.68 3.32
N LYS A 114 25.17 38.51 2.53
CA LYS A 114 24.24 39.53 3.04
C LYS A 114 22.75 39.15 3.02
N SER A 115 22.35 38.02 2.42
CA SER A 115 20.91 37.68 2.31
C SER A 115 20.41 36.82 3.48
N ILE A 116 19.66 37.45 4.38
CA ILE A 116 18.94 36.79 5.49
C ILE A 116 17.77 35.94 4.97
N PHE A 117 17.18 36.32 3.82
CA PHE A 117 15.97 35.70 3.27
C PHE A 117 16.21 34.29 2.72
N ASP A 118 17.36 34.07 2.05
CA ASP A 118 17.69 32.77 1.45
C ASP A 118 18.00 31.71 2.51
N SER A 119 18.47 32.13 3.70
CA SER A 119 18.59 31.25 4.86
C SER A 119 17.22 30.84 5.38
N SER A 120 16.31 31.81 5.57
CA SER A 120 14.97 31.58 6.14
C SER A 120 14.13 30.59 5.33
N PHE A 121 14.14 30.68 3.99
CA PHE A 121 13.39 29.75 3.14
C PHE A 121 13.79 28.27 3.38
N ARG A 122 15.09 27.98 3.47
CA ARG A 122 15.60 26.62 3.69
C ARG A 122 15.22 26.05 5.05
N HIS A 123 15.13 26.90 6.07
CA HIS A 123 14.67 26.50 7.39
C HIS A 123 13.19 26.11 7.39
N ILE A 124 12.38 26.81 6.57
CA ILE A 124 10.95 26.51 6.43
C ILE A 124 10.72 25.14 5.80
N LEU A 125 11.61 24.64 4.93
CA LEU A 125 11.46 23.31 4.30
C LEU A 125 11.33 22.17 5.32
N GLY A 126 12.08 22.21 6.43
CA GLY A 126 11.94 21.20 7.49
C GLY A 126 10.60 21.28 8.22
N LEU A 127 10.09 22.49 8.42
CA LEU A 127 8.76 22.72 9.02
C LEU A 127 7.63 22.33 8.08
N LEU A 128 7.79 22.52 6.77
CA LEU A 128 6.83 22.05 5.76
C LEU A 128 6.72 20.52 5.76
N LEU A 129 7.85 19.81 5.90
CA LEU A 129 7.83 18.37 6.04
C LEU A 129 7.10 17.93 7.33
N LEU A 130 7.34 18.61 8.46
CA LEU A 130 6.60 18.34 9.69
C LEU A 130 5.10 18.66 9.56
N ALA A 131 4.74 19.70 8.82
CA ALA A 131 3.35 20.03 8.53
C ALA A 131 2.67 18.97 7.66
N ALA A 132 3.39 18.35 6.71
CA ALA A 132 2.86 17.21 5.95
C ALA A 132 2.61 16.00 6.85
N VAL A 133 3.51 15.69 7.79
CA VAL A 133 3.31 14.62 8.79
C VAL A 133 2.15 14.94 9.74
N TYR A 134 2.03 16.19 10.18
CA TYR A 134 0.90 16.66 10.98
C TYR A 134 -0.42 16.49 10.22
N TYR A 135 -0.46 16.85 8.93
CA TYR A 135 -1.63 16.70 8.09
C TYR A 135 -2.05 15.22 7.96
N ILE A 136 -1.10 14.28 7.81
CA ILE A 136 -1.41 12.83 7.85
C ILE A 136 -2.10 12.45 9.17
N ALA A 137 -1.60 12.93 10.31
CA ALA A 137 -2.18 12.63 11.61
C ALA A 137 -3.60 13.22 11.77
N ALA A 138 -3.77 14.49 11.39
CA ALA A 138 -5.04 15.20 11.47
C ALA A 138 -6.09 14.61 10.52
N SER A 139 -5.70 14.26 9.30
CA SER A 139 -6.55 13.57 8.31
C SER A 139 -6.99 12.20 8.83
N THR A 140 -6.07 11.39 9.35
CA THR A 140 -6.40 10.08 9.93
C THR A 140 -7.40 10.21 11.09
N TYR A 141 -7.19 11.16 12.00
CA TYR A 141 -8.10 11.42 13.12
C TYR A 141 -9.48 11.90 12.64
N TYR A 142 -9.50 12.80 11.66
CA TYR A 142 -10.74 13.27 11.06
C TYR A 142 -11.54 12.11 10.45
N ASN A 143 -10.90 11.31 9.60
CA ASN A 143 -11.53 10.21 8.86
C ASN A 143 -12.07 9.11 9.77
N ASN A 144 -11.31 8.73 10.80
CA ASN A 144 -11.61 7.55 11.61
C ASN A 144 -12.32 7.87 12.92
N VAL A 145 -12.21 9.10 13.43
CA VAL A 145 -12.77 9.48 14.74
C VAL A 145 -13.83 10.55 14.63
N VAL A 146 -13.48 11.70 14.04
CA VAL A 146 -14.40 12.85 13.99
C VAL A 146 -15.64 12.53 13.16
N ARG A 147 -15.45 11.93 11.97
CA ARG A 147 -16.58 11.51 11.12
C ARG A 147 -17.52 10.53 11.80
N VAL A 148 -16.96 9.58 12.55
CA VAL A 148 -17.75 8.58 13.30
C VAL A 148 -18.51 9.25 14.45
N ARG A 149 -17.87 10.15 15.21
CA ARG A 149 -18.53 10.92 16.29
C ARG A 149 -19.65 11.81 15.78
N ALA A 150 -19.47 12.39 14.60
CA ALA A 150 -20.48 13.20 13.94
C ALA A 150 -21.58 12.36 13.27
N ALA A 151 -21.66 11.04 13.53
CA ALA A 151 -22.63 10.15 12.90
C ALA A 151 -22.60 10.13 11.35
N GLY A 152 -21.44 10.42 10.75
CA GLY A 152 -21.33 10.61 9.30
C GLY A 152 -22.01 11.87 8.78
N ASP A 153 -22.46 12.76 9.67
CA ASP A 153 -23.21 13.96 9.33
C ASP A 153 -22.36 14.97 8.55
N PHE A 154 -23.07 15.68 7.69
CA PHE A 154 -22.73 16.32 6.42
C PHE A 154 -21.80 17.53 6.49
N ASP A 155 -20.97 17.70 7.51
CA ASP A 155 -20.40 19.02 7.75
C ASP A 155 -19.06 19.26 7.03
N TYR A 156 -19.14 19.82 5.82
CA TYR A 156 -18.04 20.49 5.11
C TYR A 156 -17.26 21.47 6.02
N THR A 157 -17.91 21.98 7.07
CA THR A 157 -17.28 22.81 8.09
C THR A 157 -16.24 22.05 8.91
N LEU A 158 -16.43 20.75 9.21
CA LEU A 158 -15.45 19.94 9.95
C LEU A 158 -14.17 19.70 9.15
N HIS A 159 -14.27 19.44 7.85
CA HIS A 159 -13.08 19.35 6.99
C HIS A 159 -12.32 20.68 6.93
N LYS A 160 -13.04 21.81 6.86
CA LYS A 160 -12.42 23.14 6.96
C LYS A 160 -11.74 23.38 8.31
N TYR A 161 -12.30 22.90 9.41
CA TYR A 161 -11.65 22.99 10.72
C TYR A 161 -10.35 22.20 10.75
N MET A 162 -10.32 20.98 10.22
CA MET A 162 -9.07 20.20 10.09
C MET A 162 -8.02 20.94 9.25
N LEU A 163 -8.42 21.51 8.10
CA LEU A 163 -7.52 22.33 7.29
C LEU A 163 -7.04 23.59 8.04
N LEU A 164 -7.92 24.26 8.78
CA LEU A 164 -7.58 25.41 9.60
C LEU A 164 -6.59 25.03 10.70
N GLU A 165 -6.77 23.90 11.38
CA GLU A 165 -5.82 23.37 12.38
C GLU A 165 -4.44 23.12 11.76
N CYS A 166 -4.38 22.54 10.56
CA CYS A 166 -3.11 22.34 9.85
C CYS A 166 -2.44 23.66 9.47
N VAL A 167 -3.21 24.66 9.03
CA VAL A 167 -2.72 26.01 8.73
C VAL A 167 -2.22 26.69 10.00
N LEU A 168 -2.94 26.56 11.12
CA LEU A 168 -2.53 27.09 12.42
C LEU A 168 -1.27 26.42 12.93
N TYR A 169 -1.15 25.08 12.82
CA TYR A 169 0.07 24.34 13.15
C TYR A 169 1.27 24.87 12.37
N LEU A 170 1.12 25.04 11.05
CA LEU A 170 2.17 25.58 10.20
C LEU A 170 2.51 27.03 10.58
N ALA A 171 1.51 27.87 10.80
CA ALA A 171 1.69 29.26 11.20
C ALA A 171 2.42 29.38 12.54
N ILE A 172 2.03 28.60 13.54
CA ILE A 172 2.69 28.51 14.85
C ILE A 172 4.12 27.99 14.69
N SER A 173 4.34 26.93 13.91
CA SER A 173 5.67 26.37 13.68
C SER A 173 6.61 27.37 13.00
N ILE A 174 6.14 28.09 11.97
CA ILE A 174 6.87 29.19 11.33
C ILE A 174 7.09 30.33 12.33
N SER A 175 6.10 30.61 13.18
CA SER A 175 6.21 31.65 14.20
C SER A 175 7.35 31.34 15.17
N PHE A 176 7.58 30.08 15.56
CA PHE A 176 8.74 29.73 16.38
C PHE A 176 10.05 30.15 15.70
N PHE A 177 10.20 29.90 14.39
CA PHE A 177 11.39 30.31 13.66
C PHE A 177 11.52 31.83 13.51
N VAL A 178 10.40 32.54 13.27
CA VAL A 178 10.39 33.98 12.96
C VAL A 178 10.35 34.87 14.21
N PHE A 179 9.57 34.49 15.21
CA PHE A 179 9.37 35.24 16.45
C PHE A 179 10.49 35.03 17.46
N ILE A 180 11.17 33.86 17.53
CA ILE A 180 12.31 33.67 18.44
C ILE A 180 13.38 34.78 18.24
N PRO A 181 13.79 35.13 17.00
CA PRO A 181 14.70 36.26 16.78
C PRO A 181 14.08 37.65 16.99
N ARG A 182 12.76 37.82 16.83
CA ARG A 182 12.06 39.12 16.86
C ARG A 182 11.58 39.53 18.26
N VAL A 183 10.92 38.63 19.00
CA VAL A 183 10.35 38.87 20.34
C VAL A 183 11.43 38.90 21.42
N ALA A 184 12.45 38.03 21.30
CA ALA A 184 13.60 38.09 22.19
C ALA A 184 14.53 39.31 21.90
N GLY A 185 14.11 40.16 20.95
CA GLY A 185 14.60 41.49 20.67
C GLY A 185 16.01 41.55 20.08
N ALA A 186 16.55 42.77 19.97
CA ALA A 186 17.94 43.01 19.61
C ALA A 186 18.92 42.28 20.56
N LYS A 187 18.48 41.92 21.78
CA LYS A 187 19.26 41.14 22.75
C LYS A 187 19.51 39.70 22.30
N PHE A 188 18.52 38.95 21.82
CA PHE A 188 18.72 37.58 21.34
C PHE A 188 19.46 37.54 20.00
N SER A 189 19.17 38.47 19.09
CA SER A 189 19.95 38.61 17.86
C SER A 189 21.41 38.98 18.14
N ARG A 190 21.68 39.88 19.12
CA ARG A 190 23.05 40.13 19.63
C ARG A 190 23.66 38.89 20.27
N MET A 191 22.87 38.14 21.04
CA MET A 191 23.30 36.89 21.71
C MET A 191 23.82 35.86 20.71
N ILE A 192 23.15 35.70 19.57
CA ILE A 192 23.54 34.76 18.51
C ILE A 192 24.74 35.30 17.69
N ARG A 193 24.74 36.61 17.37
CA ARG A 193 25.78 37.23 16.53
C ARG A 193 27.12 37.32 17.27
N ASN A 194 27.13 37.81 18.51
CA ASN A 194 28.30 37.94 19.38
C ASN A 194 27.98 37.49 20.82
N PRO A 195 28.05 36.18 21.11
CA PRO A 195 27.82 35.66 22.45
C PRO A 195 29.01 35.96 23.37
N ASN A 196 28.83 36.85 24.36
CA ASN A 196 29.70 36.87 25.54
C ASN A 196 29.46 35.59 26.38
N SER A 197 30.35 35.27 27.33
CA SER A 197 30.29 34.04 28.14
C SER A 197 28.93 33.80 28.81
N VAL A 198 28.30 34.85 29.35
CA VAL A 198 26.97 34.79 29.98
C VAL A 198 25.85 34.45 28.99
N ASN A 199 25.92 35.05 27.80
CA ASN A 199 24.96 34.86 26.71
C ASN A 199 25.04 33.44 26.14
N LEU A 200 26.24 32.88 26.03
CA LEU A 200 26.45 31.50 25.59
C LEU A 200 25.84 30.48 26.58
N LYS A 201 26.00 30.71 27.90
CA LYS A 201 25.38 29.87 28.93
C LYS A 201 23.85 29.85 28.82
N ARG A 202 23.22 31.00 28.57
CA ARG A 202 21.77 31.11 28.36
C ARG A 202 21.30 30.37 27.10
N LEU A 203 22.00 30.50 25.98
CA LEU A 203 21.67 29.76 24.75
C LEU A 203 21.81 28.25 24.94
N LYS A 204 22.85 27.79 25.65
CA LYS A 204 23.01 26.38 26.04
C LYS A 204 21.85 25.89 26.90
N LEU A 205 21.45 26.67 27.91
CA LEU A 205 20.32 26.33 28.77
C LEU A 205 19.02 26.20 27.97
N ILE A 206 18.69 27.19 27.14
CA ILE A 206 17.48 27.15 26.29
C ILE A 206 17.49 25.89 25.42
N PHE A 207 18.59 25.64 24.70
CA PHE A 207 18.71 24.47 23.82
C PHE A 207 18.50 23.15 24.58
N TRP A 208 19.13 22.98 25.75
CA TRP A 208 19.00 21.74 26.51
C TRP A 208 17.62 21.58 27.14
N VAL A 209 17.03 22.66 27.67
CA VAL A 209 15.66 22.63 28.21
C VAL A 209 14.67 22.24 27.12
N THR A 210 14.75 22.83 25.91
CA THR A 210 13.84 22.47 24.81
C THR A 210 14.08 21.05 24.30
N THR A 211 15.33 20.57 24.31
CA THR A 211 15.68 19.18 23.98
C THR A 211 15.05 18.21 24.99
N VAL A 212 15.15 18.49 26.29
CA VAL A 212 14.57 17.68 27.36
C VAL A 212 13.05 17.66 27.28
N ILE A 213 12.41 18.82 27.07
CA ILE A 213 10.95 18.89 26.89
C ILE A 213 10.52 18.05 25.68
N CYS A 214 11.18 18.22 24.53
CA CYS A 214 10.90 17.42 23.34
C CYS A 214 11.04 15.92 23.62
N PHE A 215 12.13 15.50 24.26
CA PHE A 215 12.37 14.11 24.64
C PHE A 215 11.28 13.57 25.57
N ILE A 216 10.91 14.33 26.61
CA ILE A 216 9.84 13.96 27.55
C ILE A 216 8.52 13.77 26.80
N THR A 217 8.13 14.70 25.93
CA THR A 217 6.86 14.58 25.19
C THR A 217 6.85 13.42 24.21
N VAL A 218 7.97 13.14 23.52
CA VAL A 218 8.12 11.96 22.65
C VAL A 218 8.06 10.67 23.47
N PHE A 219 8.75 10.63 24.61
CA PHE A 219 8.74 9.49 25.52
C PHE A 219 7.33 9.20 26.05
N PHE A 220 6.59 10.24 26.46
CA PHE A 220 5.18 10.10 26.85
C PHE A 220 4.31 9.61 25.70
N ALA A 221 4.48 10.14 24.48
CA ALA A 221 3.73 9.67 23.31
C ALA A 221 4.00 8.17 23.03
N VAL A 222 5.25 7.72 23.17
CA VAL A 222 5.64 6.31 23.02
C VAL A 222 5.03 5.44 24.12
N ILE A 223 5.10 5.85 25.38
CA ILE A 223 4.52 5.09 26.50
C ILE A 223 3.01 5.00 26.37
N ILE A 224 2.33 6.10 26.05
CA ILE A 224 0.87 6.13 25.94
C ILE A 224 0.42 5.29 24.75
N SER A 225 1.12 5.37 23.60
CA SER A 225 0.90 4.49 22.46
C SER A 225 1.05 3.01 22.84
N TYR A 226 2.04 2.68 23.66
CA TYR A 226 2.28 1.31 24.13
C TYR A 226 1.19 0.80 25.09
N ILE A 227 0.72 1.64 26.01
CA ILE A 227 -0.25 1.24 27.06
C ILE A 227 -1.69 1.30 26.56
N LYS A 228 -2.03 2.34 25.80
CA LYS A 228 -3.41 2.67 25.40
C LYS A 228 -3.71 2.32 23.95
N HIS A 229 -2.71 1.86 23.18
CA HIS A 229 -2.86 1.57 21.75
C HIS A 229 -3.44 2.80 20.98
N TRP A 230 -4.15 2.60 19.88
CA TRP A 230 -4.85 3.69 19.21
C TRP A 230 -5.98 4.24 20.11
N SER A 231 -5.81 5.46 20.61
CA SER A 231 -6.74 6.11 21.54
C SER A 231 -6.64 7.64 21.47
N GLU A 232 -7.58 8.33 22.10
CA GLU A 232 -7.58 9.80 22.20
C GLU A 232 -6.32 10.34 22.87
N GLY A 233 -5.88 9.69 23.96
CA GLY A 233 -4.63 10.06 24.64
C GLY A 233 -3.40 9.88 23.74
N THR A 234 -3.36 8.80 22.98
CA THR A 234 -2.26 8.52 22.04
C THR A 234 -2.19 9.57 20.93
N TYR A 235 -3.34 9.95 20.35
CA TYR A 235 -3.41 10.99 19.34
C TYR A 235 -2.93 12.35 19.87
N TRP A 236 -3.49 12.83 20.98
CA TRP A 236 -3.15 14.16 21.49
C TRP A 236 -1.72 14.27 22.01
N THR A 237 -1.16 13.20 22.57
CA THR A 237 0.25 13.18 22.97
C THR A 237 1.20 13.12 21.79
N TYR A 238 0.83 12.42 20.71
CA TYR A 238 1.53 12.49 19.42
C TYR A 238 1.52 13.92 18.86
N ILE A 239 0.36 14.58 18.81
CA ILE A 239 0.22 15.96 18.34
C ILE A 239 1.07 16.92 19.19
N LEU A 240 1.03 16.81 20.51
CA LEU A 240 1.85 17.62 21.42
C LEU A 240 3.34 17.44 21.11
N SER A 241 3.79 16.20 20.90
CA SER A 241 5.18 15.92 20.56
C SER A 241 5.60 16.52 19.20
N LEU A 242 4.69 16.65 18.22
CA LEU A 242 4.99 17.32 16.95
C LEU A 242 5.17 18.83 17.12
N TYR A 243 4.42 19.47 18.03
CA TYR A 243 4.63 20.87 18.37
C TYR A 243 5.99 21.09 19.07
N THR A 244 6.34 20.24 20.04
CA THR A 244 7.63 20.35 20.75
C THR A 244 8.80 20.02 19.81
N LEU A 245 8.63 19.08 18.87
CA LEU A 245 9.61 18.75 17.84
C LEU A 245 9.82 19.92 16.88
N SER A 246 8.77 20.58 16.40
CA SER A 246 8.85 21.80 15.58
C SER A 246 9.57 22.94 16.30
N PHE A 247 9.28 23.12 17.59
CA PHE A 247 9.95 24.12 18.42
C PHE A 247 11.44 23.79 18.60
N GLN A 248 11.76 22.56 18.98
CA GLN A 248 13.13 22.09 19.16
C GLN A 248 13.93 22.15 17.86
N TYR A 249 13.34 21.78 16.74
CA TYR A 249 13.93 21.93 15.41
C TYR A 249 14.29 23.40 15.13
N SER A 250 13.36 24.32 15.41
CA SER A 250 13.58 25.77 15.22
C SER A 250 14.73 26.29 16.08
N VAL A 251 14.76 25.91 17.37
CA VAL A 251 15.86 26.26 18.29
C VAL A 251 17.20 25.68 17.83
N MET A 252 17.23 24.40 17.44
CA MET A 252 18.42 23.76 16.90
C MET A 252 18.94 24.52 15.67
N ARG A 253 18.07 24.88 14.72
CA ARG A 253 18.49 25.60 13.50
C ARG A 253 19.07 26.98 13.79
N LEU A 254 18.52 27.70 14.77
CA LEU A 254 18.99 29.03 15.16
C LEU A 254 20.29 28.99 15.97
N CYS A 255 20.44 28.00 16.86
CA CYS A 255 21.49 27.98 17.88
C CYS A 255 22.66 27.02 17.59
N ARG A 256 22.50 26.06 16.65
CA ARG A 256 23.46 24.94 16.48
C ARG A 256 24.92 25.37 16.37
N LYS A 257 25.24 26.39 15.57
CA LYS A 257 26.62 26.82 15.29
C LYS A 257 27.34 27.39 16.52
N ARG A 258 26.60 27.76 17.55
CA ARG A 258 27.14 28.36 18.79
C ARG A 258 27.07 27.40 19.97
N VAL A 259 26.09 26.50 19.99
CA VAL A 259 25.76 25.69 21.17
C VAL A 259 26.31 24.26 21.08
N VAL A 260 25.99 23.55 20.00
CA VAL A 260 26.23 22.10 19.88
C VAL A 260 27.24 21.79 18.79
N PHE A 261 26.97 22.26 17.57
CA PHE A 261 27.77 21.97 16.39
C PHE A 261 28.60 23.18 16.02
N LEU A 262 29.72 23.36 16.74
CA LEU A 262 30.62 24.53 16.58
C LEU A 262 31.13 24.71 15.15
N THR A 263 31.15 23.64 14.34
CA THR A 263 31.57 23.66 12.94
C THR A 263 30.52 22.98 12.06
N ASP A 264 30.48 23.34 10.78
CA ASP A 264 29.62 22.64 9.82
C ASP A 264 30.06 21.17 9.64
N THR A 265 31.33 20.84 9.90
CA THR A 265 31.83 19.46 9.94
C THR A 265 31.18 18.63 11.03
N THR A 266 31.10 19.12 12.27
CA THR A 266 30.47 18.37 13.37
C THR A 266 28.97 18.16 13.14
N PHE A 267 28.31 19.15 12.51
CA PHE A 267 26.91 18.98 12.10
C PHE A 267 26.74 17.92 11.00
N LEU A 268 27.66 17.85 10.02
CA LEU A 268 27.62 16.82 8.99
C LEU A 268 27.90 15.42 9.55
N ILE A 269 28.80 15.29 10.52
CA ILE A 269 29.01 14.02 11.25
C ILE A 269 27.71 13.60 11.93
N PHE A 270 27.02 14.53 12.61
CA PHE A 270 25.71 14.24 13.19
C PHE A 270 24.68 13.79 12.14
N LEU A 271 24.56 14.48 11.00
CA LEU A 271 23.66 14.05 9.93
C LEU A 271 24.05 12.67 9.35
N SER A 272 25.35 12.35 9.30
CA SER A 272 25.83 11.05 8.81
C SER A 272 25.39 9.89 9.71
N MET A 273 25.20 10.13 11.01
CA MET A 273 24.62 9.14 11.92
C MET A 273 23.18 8.78 11.51
N GLY A 274 22.39 9.76 11.06
CA GLY A 274 21.05 9.52 10.52
C GLY A 274 21.07 8.68 9.24
N GLY A 275 22.05 8.94 8.35
CA GLY A 275 22.29 8.11 7.18
C GLY A 275 22.67 6.67 7.53
N PHE A 276 23.60 6.49 8.47
CA PHE A 276 24.00 5.17 8.96
C PHE A 276 22.86 4.42 9.63
N LEU A 277 22.09 5.09 10.50
CA LEU A 277 20.89 4.52 11.12
C LEU A 277 19.89 4.05 10.06
N SER A 278 19.64 4.87 9.04
CA SER A 278 18.71 4.53 7.95
C SER A 278 19.19 3.31 7.16
N LEU A 279 20.51 3.19 6.91
CA LEU A 279 21.11 2.01 6.31
C LEU A 279 20.95 0.77 7.18
N VAL A 280 21.11 0.88 8.51
CA VAL A 280 20.89 -0.24 9.44
C VAL A 280 19.42 -0.66 9.43
N ILE A 281 18.48 0.28 9.49
CA ILE A 281 17.04 -0.01 9.44
C ILE A 281 16.69 -0.72 8.12
N VAL A 282 17.08 -0.17 6.98
CA VAL A 282 16.81 -0.76 5.66
C VAL A 282 17.50 -2.12 5.51
N GLY A 283 18.74 -2.26 5.97
CA GLY A 283 19.46 -3.53 5.97
C GLY A 283 18.74 -4.60 6.79
N LEU A 284 18.33 -4.29 8.02
CA LEU A 284 17.53 -5.20 8.85
C LEU A 284 16.17 -5.50 8.21
N ALA A 285 15.54 -4.52 7.59
CA ALA A 285 14.24 -4.68 6.93
C ALA A 285 14.30 -5.61 5.71
N HIS A 286 15.44 -5.73 5.02
CA HIS A 286 15.61 -6.74 3.96
C HIS A 286 15.56 -8.18 4.50
N PHE A 287 16.06 -8.42 5.72
CA PHE A 287 15.99 -9.73 6.37
C PHE A 287 14.65 -9.97 7.05
N ARG A 288 14.09 -8.94 7.70
CA ARG A 288 12.87 -9.04 8.52
C ARG A 288 11.96 -7.81 8.30
N PRO A 289 11.29 -7.70 7.14
CA PRO A 289 10.52 -6.51 6.77
C PRO A 289 9.37 -6.19 7.75
N LEU A 290 8.74 -7.20 8.34
CA LEU A 290 7.61 -7.03 9.27
C LEU A 290 8.02 -6.43 10.63
N MET A 291 9.32 -6.25 10.92
CA MET A 291 9.80 -5.65 12.18
C MET A 291 9.56 -4.14 12.28
N PHE A 292 9.36 -3.47 11.15
CA PHE A 292 9.24 -2.03 11.10
C PHE A 292 7.91 -1.61 10.48
N ASN A 293 7.34 -0.54 11.01
CA ASN A 293 6.24 0.15 10.34
C ASN A 293 6.70 0.73 8.99
N SER A 294 5.79 0.70 8.01
CA SER A 294 6.02 1.14 6.62
C SER A 294 6.53 2.59 6.52
N PHE A 295 6.10 3.51 7.41
CA PHE A 295 6.64 4.87 7.42
C PHE A 295 8.10 4.96 7.85
N VAL A 296 8.55 4.09 8.76
CA VAL A 296 9.95 4.04 9.20
C VAL A 296 10.85 3.61 8.04
N ILE A 297 10.42 2.58 7.30
CA ILE A 297 11.10 2.09 6.10
C ILE A 297 11.16 3.20 5.04
N LEU A 298 10.02 3.83 4.74
CA LEU A 298 9.93 4.87 3.72
C LEU A 298 10.82 6.09 4.02
N ILE A 299 10.78 6.61 5.25
CA ILE A 299 11.63 7.74 5.66
C ILE A 299 13.11 7.36 5.60
N SER A 300 13.46 6.13 5.99
CA SER A 300 14.84 5.64 5.92
C SER A 300 15.34 5.59 4.47
N TYR A 301 14.52 5.12 3.52
CA TYR A 301 14.83 5.20 2.10
C TYR A 301 14.98 6.63 1.59
N PHE A 302 14.09 7.56 1.99
CA PHE A 302 14.25 8.97 1.62
C PHE A 302 15.59 9.54 2.09
N ILE A 303 16.05 9.21 3.30
CA ILE A 303 17.37 9.64 3.78
C ILE A 303 18.50 9.04 2.92
N ILE A 304 18.42 7.74 2.61
CA ILE A 304 19.43 7.05 1.79
C ILE A 304 19.48 7.65 0.38
N PHE A 305 18.34 7.75 -0.32
CA PHE A 305 18.27 8.30 -1.67
C PHE A 305 18.71 9.76 -1.73
N TYR A 306 18.34 10.56 -0.73
CA TYR A 306 18.86 11.93 -0.60
C TYR A 306 20.39 11.93 -0.56
N GLY A 307 20.98 11.03 0.23
CA GLY A 307 22.43 10.84 0.33
C GLY A 307 23.06 10.42 -1.00
N VAL A 308 22.50 9.41 -1.67
CA VAL A 308 22.98 8.87 -2.96
C VAL A 308 23.03 9.96 -4.04
N ILE A 309 22.05 10.87 -4.07
CA ILE A 309 22.03 11.97 -5.05
C ILE A 309 22.98 13.10 -4.65
N VAL A 310 22.97 13.50 -3.37
CA VAL A 310 23.64 14.74 -2.95
C VAL A 310 25.13 14.58 -2.68
N LEU A 311 25.58 13.41 -2.24
CA LEU A 311 27.01 13.16 -2.01
C LEU A 311 27.84 13.33 -3.30
N PRO A 312 27.53 12.68 -4.44
CA PRO A 312 28.25 12.89 -5.69
C PRO A 312 28.26 14.35 -6.14
N ILE A 313 27.12 15.04 -6.05
CA ILE A 313 27.01 16.47 -6.40
C ILE A 313 27.96 17.31 -5.56
N LYS A 314 28.05 17.08 -4.24
CA LYS A 314 28.99 17.79 -3.36
C LYS A 314 30.44 17.57 -3.79
N HIS A 315 30.81 16.34 -4.11
CA HIS A 315 32.15 16.01 -4.59
C HIS A 315 32.49 16.66 -5.93
N TYR A 316 31.56 16.61 -6.88
CA TYR A 316 31.69 17.29 -8.15
C TYR A 316 31.97 18.79 -7.99
N ILE A 317 31.21 19.47 -7.12
CA ILE A 317 31.37 20.91 -6.85
C ILE A 317 32.74 21.21 -6.23
N PHE A 318 33.15 20.42 -5.24
CA PHE A 318 34.44 20.59 -4.55
C PHE A 318 35.61 20.46 -5.52
N TYR A 319 35.64 19.41 -6.33
CA TYR A 319 36.75 19.17 -7.25
C TYR A 319 36.79 20.17 -8.41
N ARG A 320 35.64 20.61 -8.93
CA ARG A 320 35.58 21.63 -9.99
C ARG A 320 36.08 23.01 -9.53
N GLN A 321 36.02 23.31 -8.23
CA GLN A 321 36.64 24.53 -7.70
C GLN A 321 38.16 24.51 -7.89
N TYR A 322 38.81 23.34 -7.79
CA TYR A 322 40.25 23.22 -8.05
C TYR A 322 40.59 23.52 -9.51
N ASP A 323 39.77 23.06 -10.46
CA ASP A 323 39.99 23.27 -11.89
C ASP A 323 39.88 24.74 -12.32
N ARG A 324 38.99 25.51 -11.67
CA ARG A 324 38.79 26.95 -11.97
C ARG A 324 39.81 27.86 -11.27
N GLY A 325 40.58 27.35 -10.33
CA GLY A 325 41.45 28.12 -9.45
C GLY A 325 42.86 28.38 -10.00
N GLY A 326 43.00 29.19 -11.06
CA GLY A 326 44.31 29.57 -11.62
C GLY A 326 45.22 30.47 -10.76
N ARG A 327 44.84 30.82 -9.51
CA ARG A 327 45.62 31.73 -8.64
C ARG A 327 45.67 31.36 -7.15
N LEU A 328 45.12 30.22 -6.74
CA LEU A 328 45.18 29.71 -5.35
C LEU A 328 45.82 28.32 -5.24
N SER A 329 46.43 27.83 -6.34
CA SER A 329 47.06 26.52 -6.43
C SER A 329 48.56 26.66 -6.72
N GLU A 330 49.33 27.09 -5.72
CA GLU A 330 50.79 26.84 -5.72
C GLU A 330 51.15 25.48 -5.12
N LYS A 331 50.17 24.75 -4.58
CA LYS A 331 50.31 23.34 -4.25
C LYS A 331 49.11 22.59 -4.82
N LYS A 332 49.24 22.05 -6.04
CA LYS A 332 48.50 20.83 -6.37
C LYS A 332 48.83 19.86 -5.23
N PRO A 333 47.84 19.36 -4.47
CA PRO A 333 48.14 18.32 -3.50
C PRO A 333 48.88 17.22 -4.27
N GLU A 334 49.97 16.68 -3.73
CA GLU A 334 50.47 15.40 -4.19
C GLU A 334 49.35 14.39 -3.87
N LEU A 335 48.37 14.29 -4.77
CA LEU A 335 47.19 13.46 -4.64
C LEU A 335 47.65 12.01 -4.83
N PHE A 336 48.08 11.37 -3.75
CA PHE A 336 48.38 9.94 -3.74
C PHE A 336 47.09 9.11 -3.91
N GLY A 337 47.12 8.15 -4.85
CA GLY A 337 46.18 7.04 -5.04
C GLY A 337 44.68 7.39 -5.01
N LEU A 338 44.02 7.04 -3.90
CA LEU A 338 42.56 7.12 -3.70
C LEU A 338 41.97 8.53 -3.86
N THR A 339 42.78 9.57 -3.59
CA THR A 339 42.35 10.96 -3.76
C THR A 339 42.31 11.36 -5.24
N LYS A 340 43.24 10.85 -6.05
CA LYS A 340 43.28 11.04 -7.52
C LYS A 340 42.11 10.32 -8.20
N PHE A 341 41.82 9.08 -7.79
CA PHE A 341 40.62 8.36 -8.23
C PHE A 341 39.34 9.15 -7.93
N SER A 342 39.18 9.60 -6.67
CA SER A 342 38.01 10.39 -6.26
C SER A 342 37.84 11.66 -7.10
N TYR A 343 38.94 12.37 -7.39
CA TYR A 343 38.91 13.54 -8.27
C TYR A 343 38.35 13.20 -9.66
N TYR A 344 38.92 12.20 -10.34
CA TYR A 344 38.48 11.84 -11.70
C TYR A 344 37.05 11.28 -11.71
N PHE A 345 36.75 10.37 -10.79
CA PHE A 345 35.41 9.79 -10.65
C PHE A 345 34.36 10.88 -10.47
N PHE A 346 34.48 11.73 -9.43
CA PHE A 346 33.43 12.71 -9.17
C PHE A 346 33.41 13.87 -10.17
N SER A 347 34.56 14.29 -10.71
CA SER A 347 34.60 15.42 -11.65
C SER A 347 34.06 15.06 -13.03
N TRP A 348 34.33 13.84 -13.51
CA TRP A 348 34.00 13.42 -14.88
C TRP A 348 32.78 12.50 -14.92
N PHE A 349 32.64 11.57 -13.98
CA PHE A 349 31.54 10.60 -13.99
C PHE A 349 30.23 11.21 -13.48
N THR A 350 30.25 12.06 -12.45
CA THR A 350 29.00 12.60 -11.85
C THR A 350 28.11 13.35 -12.86
N PRO A 351 28.62 14.21 -13.77
CA PRO A 351 27.79 14.85 -14.80
C PRO A 351 27.23 13.89 -15.85
N VAL A 352 27.94 12.78 -16.11
CA VAL A 352 27.58 11.79 -17.13
C VAL A 352 26.67 10.71 -16.56
N LEU A 353 26.71 10.48 -15.25
CA LEU A 353 25.99 9.43 -14.53
C LEU A 353 24.49 9.36 -14.90
N PRO A 354 23.71 10.46 -15.01
CA PRO A 354 22.31 10.37 -15.40
C PRO A 354 22.11 9.82 -16.81
N TYR A 355 22.97 10.21 -17.76
CA TYR A 355 22.91 9.71 -19.14
C TYR A 355 23.35 8.25 -19.21
N PHE A 356 24.42 7.91 -18.51
CA PHE A 356 24.87 6.52 -18.39
C PHE A 356 23.78 5.65 -17.77
N PHE A 357 23.09 6.13 -16.73
CA PHE A 357 21.98 5.43 -16.11
C PHE A 357 20.82 5.20 -17.08
N VAL A 358 20.44 6.21 -17.87
CA VAL A 358 19.39 6.06 -18.89
C VAL A 358 19.80 5.04 -19.95
N VAL A 359 21.04 5.13 -20.47
CA VAL A 359 21.57 4.16 -21.43
C VAL A 359 21.61 2.77 -20.82
N TRP A 360 22.03 2.64 -19.57
CA TRP A 360 22.09 1.38 -18.84
C TRP A 360 20.71 0.74 -18.70
N VAL A 361 19.70 1.50 -18.27
CA VAL A 361 18.31 1.01 -18.17
C VAL A 361 17.81 0.53 -19.54
N ILE A 362 18.03 1.30 -20.59
CA ILE A 362 17.67 0.90 -21.97
C ILE A 362 18.42 -0.38 -22.37
N CYS A 363 19.71 -0.51 -22.06
CA CYS A 363 20.48 -1.71 -22.36
C CYS A 363 19.95 -2.95 -21.61
N ILE A 364 19.63 -2.83 -20.32
CA ILE A 364 19.07 -3.95 -19.55
C ILE A 364 17.70 -4.35 -20.12
N ASP A 365 16.80 -3.39 -20.32
CA ASP A 365 15.43 -3.67 -20.76
C ASP A 365 15.37 -4.24 -22.19
N PHE A 366 16.16 -3.71 -23.12
CA PHE A 366 16.07 -4.08 -24.55
C PHE A 366 17.09 -5.13 -25.01
N VAL A 367 18.26 -5.24 -24.37
CA VAL A 367 19.36 -6.09 -24.86
C VAL A 367 19.55 -7.35 -24.01
N SER A 368 19.65 -7.19 -22.68
CA SER A 368 19.98 -8.32 -21.79
C SER A 368 18.75 -9.03 -21.25
N GLY A 369 17.64 -8.31 -21.04
CA GLY A 369 16.46 -8.82 -20.35
C GLY A 369 16.72 -9.09 -18.86
N ASN A 370 15.62 -9.27 -18.14
CA ASN A 370 15.60 -9.58 -16.72
C ASN A 370 14.37 -10.44 -16.41
N GLU A 371 14.57 -11.60 -15.78
CA GLU A 371 13.54 -12.59 -15.46
C GLU A 371 13.13 -12.57 -13.98
N LEU A 372 13.47 -11.51 -13.22
CA LEU A 372 13.15 -11.39 -11.80
C LEU A 372 11.66 -11.58 -11.47
N HIS A 373 10.77 -11.25 -12.42
CA HIS A 373 9.32 -11.31 -12.26
C HIS A 373 8.68 -12.52 -12.95
N ARG A 374 9.49 -13.48 -13.41
CA ARG A 374 9.06 -14.73 -14.03
C ARG A 374 8.54 -15.70 -12.98
N LEU A 375 7.38 -16.29 -13.24
CA LEU A 375 6.83 -17.35 -12.41
C LEU A 375 7.42 -18.70 -12.82
N GLU A 376 7.82 -19.48 -11.84
CA GLU A 376 8.38 -20.82 -12.06
C GLU A 376 7.27 -21.86 -12.25
N THR A 377 7.53 -22.84 -13.12
CA THR A 377 6.68 -24.00 -13.31
C THR A 377 7.18 -25.17 -12.49
N ILE A 378 6.27 -25.90 -11.85
CA ILE A 378 6.55 -27.09 -11.05
C ILE A 378 6.15 -28.32 -11.87
N PRO A 379 6.95 -29.41 -11.87
CA PRO A 379 6.56 -30.67 -12.45
C PRO A 379 5.25 -31.21 -11.84
N LEU A 380 4.35 -31.71 -12.70
CA LEU A 380 3.16 -32.42 -12.28
C LEU A 380 3.55 -33.66 -11.48
N LYS A 381 2.89 -33.92 -10.34
CA LYS A 381 3.09 -35.16 -9.60
C LYS A 381 2.69 -36.34 -10.49
N SER A 382 3.68 -37.07 -10.98
CA SER A 382 3.47 -38.27 -11.79
C SER A 382 2.91 -39.36 -10.90
N SER A 383 1.75 -39.91 -11.24
CA SER A 383 1.24 -41.09 -10.57
C SER A 383 2.12 -42.30 -10.86
N ALA A 384 2.48 -43.06 -9.83
CA ALA A 384 3.04 -44.39 -10.02
C ALA A 384 2.06 -45.25 -10.85
N HIS A 385 2.59 -46.20 -11.62
CA HIS A 385 1.77 -47.07 -12.49
C HIS A 385 0.57 -47.65 -11.72
N GLY A 386 -0.65 -47.28 -12.14
CA GLY A 386 -1.90 -47.74 -11.51
C GLY A 386 -2.55 -46.80 -10.48
N GLN A 387 -1.96 -45.65 -10.13
CA GLN A 387 -2.59 -44.63 -9.27
C GLN A 387 -3.25 -43.51 -10.09
N LYS A 388 -4.34 -42.93 -9.56
CA LYS A 388 -5.01 -41.77 -10.18
C LYS A 388 -4.08 -40.54 -10.20
N PRO A 389 -4.14 -39.67 -11.22
CA PRO A 389 -3.43 -38.38 -11.24
C PRO A 389 -3.82 -37.52 -10.03
N ALA A 390 -2.88 -36.75 -9.49
CA ALA A 390 -3.15 -35.84 -8.37
C ALA A 390 -4.17 -34.76 -8.76
N ALA A 391 -4.04 -34.16 -9.94
CA ALA A 391 -5.06 -33.32 -10.55
C ALA A 391 -6.38 -34.08 -10.79
N VAL A 392 -7.50 -33.40 -10.58
CA VAL A 392 -8.86 -33.90 -10.85
C VAL A 392 -9.30 -33.36 -12.20
N GLY A 393 -9.70 -34.29 -13.09
CA GLY A 393 -10.23 -33.96 -14.41
C GLY A 393 -11.71 -33.60 -14.40
N THR A 394 -12.19 -32.99 -15.49
CA THR A 394 -13.60 -32.70 -15.76
C THR A 394 -14.49 -33.94 -15.63
N GLY A 395 -14.05 -35.11 -16.09
CA GLY A 395 -14.81 -36.35 -15.96
C GLY A 395 -15.07 -36.76 -14.51
N GLU A 396 -14.01 -36.77 -13.68
CA GLU A 396 -14.11 -37.09 -12.24
C GLU A 396 -14.94 -36.03 -11.49
N PHE A 397 -14.71 -34.75 -11.80
CA PHE A 397 -15.46 -33.64 -11.20
C PHE A 397 -16.96 -33.72 -11.53
N ASN A 398 -17.31 -33.95 -12.80
CA ASN A 398 -18.69 -34.03 -13.26
C ASN A 398 -19.44 -35.21 -12.63
N GLN A 399 -18.79 -36.35 -12.45
CA GLN A 399 -19.38 -37.51 -11.76
C GLN A 399 -19.69 -37.20 -10.29
N ALA A 400 -18.74 -36.57 -9.58
CA ALA A 400 -18.94 -36.16 -8.20
C ALA A 400 -20.05 -35.10 -8.08
N MET A 401 -20.08 -34.13 -9.00
CA MET A 401 -21.12 -33.10 -9.07
C MET A 401 -22.49 -33.74 -9.34
N GLN A 402 -22.60 -34.64 -10.31
CA GLN A 402 -23.84 -35.34 -10.60
C GLN A 402 -24.39 -36.01 -9.34
N LYS A 403 -23.55 -36.80 -8.65
CA LYS A 403 -23.95 -37.52 -7.43
C LYS A 403 -24.35 -36.59 -6.29
N HIS A 404 -23.62 -35.50 -6.09
CA HIS A 404 -23.84 -34.59 -4.96
C HIS A 404 -25.08 -33.70 -5.14
N PHE A 405 -25.32 -33.26 -6.38
CA PHE A 405 -26.35 -32.26 -6.68
C PHE A 405 -27.64 -32.84 -7.25
N GLU A 406 -27.73 -34.16 -7.54
CA GLU A 406 -28.89 -34.75 -8.23
C GLU A 406 -30.23 -34.34 -7.61
N ASP A 407 -30.35 -34.46 -6.28
CA ASP A 407 -31.58 -34.21 -5.53
C ASP A 407 -31.69 -32.77 -4.98
N LYS A 408 -30.72 -31.90 -5.28
CA LYS A 408 -30.73 -30.49 -4.87
C LYS A 408 -31.46 -29.61 -5.89
N GLU A 409 -32.31 -28.69 -5.43
CA GLU A 409 -33.00 -27.76 -6.33
C GLU A 409 -32.08 -26.63 -6.82
N ASN A 410 -31.17 -26.18 -5.94
CA ASN A 410 -30.30 -25.04 -6.19
C ASN A 410 -28.86 -25.50 -6.44
N ILE A 411 -28.17 -24.81 -7.34
CA ILE A 411 -26.73 -24.90 -7.58
C ILE A 411 -26.13 -23.52 -7.32
N TYR A 412 -25.15 -23.44 -6.43
CA TYR A 412 -24.56 -22.16 -6.05
C TYR A 412 -23.27 -21.87 -6.82
N PHE A 413 -23.09 -20.59 -7.17
CA PHE A 413 -21.88 -20.04 -7.77
C PHE A 413 -21.46 -18.84 -6.94
N ILE A 414 -20.21 -18.80 -6.47
CA ILE A 414 -19.75 -17.75 -5.55
C ILE A 414 -18.69 -16.87 -6.24
N SER A 415 -18.96 -15.57 -6.38
CA SER A 415 -18.00 -14.62 -6.93
C SER A 415 -17.33 -13.81 -5.82
N LEU A 416 -16.01 -13.67 -5.88
CA LEU A 416 -15.18 -13.01 -4.87
C LEU A 416 -14.62 -11.70 -5.45
N TYR A 417 -15.15 -10.58 -4.97
CA TYR A 417 -14.78 -9.25 -5.45
C TYR A 417 -13.36 -8.87 -5.01
N GLY A 418 -12.63 -8.13 -5.86
CA GLY A 418 -11.28 -7.68 -5.55
C GLY A 418 -11.21 -6.57 -4.49
N GLY A 419 -10.00 -6.22 -4.05
CA GLY A 419 -9.80 -5.17 -3.03
C GLY A 419 -8.63 -5.36 -2.06
N GLY A 420 -7.54 -6.01 -2.50
CA GLY A 420 -6.34 -6.25 -1.68
C GLY A 420 -6.60 -7.08 -0.41
N LEU A 421 -5.80 -6.88 0.64
CA LEU A 421 -5.90 -7.65 1.88
C LEU A 421 -7.28 -7.52 2.56
N LYS A 422 -7.95 -6.38 2.40
CA LYS A 422 -9.34 -6.19 2.86
C LYS A 422 -10.28 -7.22 2.23
N ALA A 423 -10.20 -7.39 0.92
CA ALA A 423 -11.01 -8.37 0.20
C ALA A 423 -10.63 -9.80 0.60
N THR A 424 -9.33 -10.10 0.75
CA THR A 424 -8.84 -11.41 1.21
C THR A 424 -9.49 -11.82 2.52
N ILE A 425 -9.41 -10.96 3.54
CA ILE A 425 -9.93 -11.29 4.87
C ILE A 425 -11.46 -11.30 4.89
N TRP A 426 -12.12 -10.37 4.19
CA TRP A 426 -13.57 -10.39 4.10
C TRP A 426 -14.10 -11.66 3.42
N THR A 427 -13.45 -12.08 2.34
CA THR A 427 -13.72 -13.35 1.66
C THR A 427 -13.55 -14.53 2.61
N ASP A 428 -12.43 -14.61 3.32
CA ASP A 428 -12.17 -15.74 4.23
C ASP A 428 -13.20 -15.82 5.36
N LEU A 429 -13.56 -14.68 5.96
CA LEU A 429 -14.60 -14.61 7.01
C LEU A 429 -15.96 -15.09 6.48
N VAL A 430 -16.37 -14.62 5.30
CA VAL A 430 -17.67 -14.99 4.72
C VAL A 430 -17.67 -16.46 4.28
N LEU A 431 -16.60 -16.96 3.66
CA LEU A 431 -16.50 -18.37 3.27
C LEU A 431 -16.50 -19.29 4.51
N ASN A 432 -15.85 -18.87 5.60
CA ASN A 432 -15.87 -19.60 6.88
C ASN A 432 -17.30 -19.70 7.44
N GLU A 433 -18.06 -18.61 7.40
CA GLU A 433 -19.48 -18.62 7.79
C GLU A 433 -20.33 -19.51 6.87
N LEU A 434 -20.15 -19.42 5.54
CA LEU A 434 -20.89 -20.25 4.57
C LEU A 434 -20.55 -21.74 4.69
N ALA A 435 -19.36 -22.09 5.18
CA ALA A 435 -18.95 -23.47 5.48
C ALA A 435 -19.38 -23.94 6.87
N SER A 436 -20.02 -23.09 7.67
CA SER A 436 -20.44 -23.42 9.03
C SER A 436 -21.86 -24.01 9.07
N ALA A 437 -22.19 -24.64 10.20
CA ALA A 437 -23.54 -25.12 10.47
C ALA A 437 -24.60 -24.00 10.53
N ASN A 438 -24.20 -22.75 10.83
CA ASN A 438 -25.11 -21.61 10.88
C ASN A 438 -25.78 -21.34 9.53
N TYR A 439 -25.09 -21.71 8.44
CA TYR A 439 -25.53 -21.52 7.07
C TYR A 439 -25.75 -22.86 6.34
N ASN A 440 -26.02 -23.92 7.10
CA ASN A 440 -26.27 -25.28 6.59
C ASN A 440 -25.17 -25.79 5.63
N TYR A 441 -23.91 -25.39 5.86
CA TYR A 441 -22.79 -25.76 4.98
C TYR A 441 -23.02 -25.36 3.52
N LEU A 442 -23.62 -24.20 3.25
CA LEU A 442 -23.91 -23.71 1.89
C LEU A 442 -22.70 -23.77 0.95
N LEU A 443 -21.47 -23.62 1.45
CA LEU A 443 -20.27 -23.76 0.62
C LEU A 443 -20.14 -25.16 0.00
N ASP A 444 -20.60 -26.20 0.69
CA ASP A 444 -20.64 -27.57 0.16
C ASP A 444 -21.64 -27.69 -1.01
N ASP A 445 -22.55 -26.73 -1.17
CA ASP A 445 -23.51 -26.66 -2.28
C ASP A 445 -23.03 -25.75 -3.44
N ALA A 446 -21.81 -25.23 -3.35
CA ALA A 446 -21.22 -24.43 -4.43
C ALA A 446 -20.51 -25.32 -5.45
N VAL A 447 -20.79 -25.10 -6.73
CA VAL A 447 -20.10 -25.79 -7.84
C VAL A 447 -18.80 -25.07 -8.21
N ALA A 448 -18.78 -23.75 -8.14
CA ALA A 448 -17.60 -22.96 -8.44
C ALA A 448 -17.50 -21.69 -7.59
N VAL A 449 -16.27 -21.32 -7.30
CA VAL A 449 -15.86 -20.07 -6.67
C VAL A 449 -14.92 -19.37 -7.65
N SER A 450 -15.22 -18.13 -8.02
CA SER A 450 -14.36 -17.33 -8.89
C SER A 450 -13.94 -16.04 -8.24
N GLY A 451 -12.64 -15.73 -8.26
CA GLY A 451 -12.10 -14.57 -7.56
C GLY A 451 -11.13 -13.75 -8.38
N VAL A 452 -10.97 -12.50 -7.95
CA VAL A 452 -10.14 -11.47 -8.57
C VAL A 452 -9.36 -10.75 -7.48
N SER A 453 -8.13 -10.29 -7.75
CA SER A 453 -7.34 -9.51 -6.79
C SER A 453 -7.25 -10.20 -5.42
N GLY A 454 -7.32 -9.43 -4.34
CA GLY A 454 -7.42 -9.93 -2.98
C GLY A 454 -8.55 -10.92 -2.72
N GLY A 455 -9.67 -10.87 -3.44
CA GLY A 455 -10.76 -11.85 -3.33
C GLY A 455 -10.35 -13.23 -3.87
N GLY A 456 -9.59 -13.26 -4.97
CA GLY A 456 -8.98 -14.50 -5.48
C GLY A 456 -7.90 -15.05 -4.54
N VAL A 457 -7.05 -14.17 -3.98
CA VAL A 457 -6.09 -14.56 -2.94
C VAL A 457 -6.81 -15.15 -1.72
N GLY A 458 -7.91 -14.54 -1.26
CA GLY A 458 -8.74 -15.09 -0.19
C GLY A 458 -9.29 -16.48 -0.52
N GLY A 459 -9.90 -16.66 -1.69
CA GLY A 459 -10.39 -17.99 -2.12
C GLY A 459 -9.30 -19.08 -2.13
N SER A 460 -8.09 -18.75 -2.59
CA SER A 460 -6.94 -19.65 -2.55
C SER A 460 -6.43 -19.91 -1.13
N LEU A 461 -6.34 -18.90 -0.27
CA LEU A 461 -5.90 -19.07 1.11
C LEU A 461 -6.93 -19.85 1.92
N TYR A 462 -8.22 -19.54 1.79
CA TYR A 462 -9.30 -20.34 2.39
C TYR A 462 -9.21 -21.82 1.99
N THR A 463 -8.89 -22.11 0.72
CA THR A 463 -8.63 -23.48 0.26
C THR A 463 -7.46 -24.13 1.01
N ALA A 464 -6.39 -23.39 1.26
CA ALA A 464 -5.27 -23.86 2.07
C ALA A 464 -5.67 -24.12 3.53
N LEU A 465 -6.45 -23.21 4.14
CA LEU A 465 -6.96 -23.32 5.51
C LEU A 465 -7.85 -24.56 5.68
N GLN A 466 -8.63 -24.92 4.65
CA GLN A 466 -9.44 -26.13 4.67
C GLN A 466 -8.60 -27.40 4.53
N LYS A 467 -7.46 -27.35 3.84
CA LYS A 467 -6.65 -28.53 3.55
C LYS A 467 -5.81 -29.00 4.73
N GLU A 468 -5.24 -28.10 5.50
CA GLU A 468 -4.31 -28.46 6.58
C GLU A 468 -4.98 -28.23 7.94
N PRO A 469 -5.65 -29.23 8.54
CA PRO A 469 -6.17 -29.11 9.91
C PRO A 469 -4.98 -29.06 10.87
N GLY A 470 -4.51 -27.84 11.13
CA GLY A 470 -3.47 -27.56 12.11
C GLY A 470 -4.00 -27.55 13.54
N THR A 471 -3.15 -27.11 14.47
CA THR A 471 -3.52 -26.88 15.87
C THR A 471 -4.42 -25.66 16.06
N LYS A 472 -4.37 -24.72 15.11
CA LYS A 472 -5.18 -23.50 15.09
C LYS A 472 -6.45 -23.69 14.29
N THR A 473 -7.52 -23.03 14.74
CA THR A 473 -8.77 -22.90 14.00
C THR A 473 -8.59 -22.02 12.77
N THR A 474 -9.48 -22.19 11.77
CA THR A 474 -9.53 -21.32 10.58
C THR A 474 -9.60 -19.84 10.96
N GLU A 475 -10.38 -19.50 12.00
CA GLU A 475 -10.56 -18.12 12.47
C GLU A 475 -9.27 -17.52 13.03
N GLU A 476 -8.48 -18.30 13.79
CA GLU A 476 -7.18 -17.87 14.31
C GLU A 476 -6.16 -17.65 13.17
N LEU A 477 -6.23 -18.47 12.12
CA LEU A 477 -5.36 -18.33 10.94
C LEU A 477 -5.75 -17.11 10.10
N ILE A 478 -7.06 -16.83 9.92
CA ILE A 478 -7.55 -15.59 9.30
C ILE A 478 -7.03 -14.37 10.07
N GLU A 479 -7.12 -14.41 11.39
CA GLU A 479 -6.59 -13.36 12.24
C GLU A 479 -5.07 -13.18 12.06
N GLN A 480 -4.32 -14.27 12.01
CA GLN A 480 -2.87 -14.24 11.78
C GLN A 480 -2.50 -13.60 10.43
N ILE A 481 -3.22 -13.92 9.35
CA ILE A 481 -3.03 -13.33 8.02
C ILE A 481 -3.35 -11.82 8.06
N SER A 482 -4.47 -11.45 8.70
CA SER A 482 -4.95 -10.06 8.74
C SER A 482 -3.97 -9.09 9.42
N GLN A 483 -3.16 -9.58 10.35
CA GLN A 483 -2.27 -8.77 11.19
C GLN A 483 -0.87 -8.55 10.59
N LYS A 484 -0.59 -9.08 9.40
CA LYS A 484 0.72 -8.91 8.73
C LYS A 484 0.81 -7.58 7.99
N ASN A 485 2.01 -7.00 7.97
CA ASN A 485 2.30 -5.76 7.25
C ASN A 485 2.93 -6.08 5.88
N TYR A 486 2.10 -6.41 4.88
CA TYR A 486 2.62 -6.70 3.55
C TYR A 486 3.17 -5.44 2.83
N VAL A 487 2.69 -4.25 3.19
CA VAL A 487 3.22 -2.97 2.67
C VAL A 487 4.70 -2.78 3.02
N ALA A 488 5.16 -3.24 4.19
CA ALA A 488 6.57 -3.20 4.53
C ALA A 488 7.42 -4.04 3.57
N ILE A 489 6.93 -5.22 3.16
CA ILE A 489 7.62 -6.07 2.17
C ILE A 489 7.69 -5.33 0.84
N ASP A 490 6.54 -4.82 0.37
CA ASP A 490 6.44 -4.09 -0.88
C ASP A 490 7.44 -2.92 -0.90
N LEU A 491 7.49 -2.10 0.14
CA LEU A 491 8.40 -0.94 0.22
C LEU A 491 9.87 -1.34 0.31
N VAL A 492 10.22 -2.35 1.13
CA VAL A 492 11.60 -2.80 1.28
C VAL A 492 12.15 -3.27 -0.06
N TYR A 493 11.39 -4.10 -0.77
CA TYR A 493 11.88 -4.67 -2.01
C TYR A 493 11.75 -3.68 -3.17
N LEU A 494 10.63 -2.95 -3.29
CA LEU A 494 10.42 -1.96 -4.37
C LEU A 494 11.49 -0.86 -4.36
N LEU A 495 11.87 -0.34 -3.19
CA LEU A 495 12.86 0.73 -3.08
C LEU A 495 14.30 0.20 -2.87
N GLY A 496 14.45 -1.11 -2.67
CA GLY A 496 15.72 -1.76 -2.37
C GLY A 496 15.99 -2.90 -3.34
N HIS A 497 15.72 -4.13 -2.89
CA HIS A 497 16.01 -5.37 -3.61
C HIS A 497 15.61 -5.34 -5.10
N ASP A 498 14.33 -5.14 -5.41
CA ASP A 498 13.81 -5.20 -6.77
C ASP A 498 14.30 -4.02 -7.62
N LEU A 499 14.46 -2.82 -7.03
CA LEU A 499 15.05 -1.67 -7.74
C LEU A 499 16.49 -1.94 -8.15
N LEU A 500 17.28 -2.57 -7.28
CA LEU A 500 18.68 -2.89 -7.56
C LEU A 500 18.80 -4.06 -8.53
N CYS A 501 18.05 -5.14 -8.29
CA CYS A 501 18.08 -6.35 -9.10
C CYS A 501 17.46 -6.14 -10.50
N GLY A 502 16.45 -5.27 -10.62
CA GLY A 502 15.88 -4.85 -11.90
C GLY A 502 16.89 -4.13 -12.81
N LEU A 503 17.94 -3.53 -12.23
CA LEU A 503 19.02 -2.87 -12.96
C LEU A 503 20.18 -3.82 -13.33
N LEU A 504 20.07 -5.12 -13.03
CA LEU A 504 21.09 -6.11 -13.34
C LEU A 504 20.62 -7.03 -14.48
N PRO A 505 21.54 -7.48 -15.34
CA PRO A 505 21.20 -8.46 -16.37
C PRO A 505 21.00 -9.84 -15.73
N GLN A 506 20.22 -10.72 -16.39
CA GLN A 506 19.89 -12.05 -15.86
C GLN A 506 21.11 -12.87 -15.44
N CYS A 507 22.20 -12.84 -16.22
CA CYS A 507 23.42 -13.59 -15.90
C CYS A 507 24.05 -13.21 -14.55
N VAL A 508 23.86 -11.96 -14.09
CA VAL A 508 24.33 -11.50 -12.79
C VAL A 508 23.38 -11.95 -11.69
N LEU A 509 22.06 -11.94 -11.94
CA LEU A 509 21.08 -12.47 -10.99
C LEU A 509 21.30 -13.97 -10.75
N ASP A 510 21.52 -14.75 -11.81
CA ASP A 510 21.83 -16.17 -11.74
C ASP A 510 23.10 -16.43 -10.92
N PHE A 511 24.15 -15.60 -11.13
CA PHE A 511 25.40 -15.70 -10.38
C PHE A 511 25.22 -15.50 -8.87
N PHE A 512 24.31 -14.61 -8.47
CA PHE A 512 23.98 -14.35 -7.07
C PHE A 512 22.85 -15.24 -6.52
N GLY A 513 22.23 -16.09 -7.35
CA GLY A 513 21.09 -16.92 -6.97
C GLY A 513 19.86 -16.10 -6.61
N VAL A 514 19.63 -14.97 -7.28
CA VAL A 514 18.45 -14.12 -7.05
C VAL A 514 17.33 -14.58 -7.98
N ASP A 515 16.32 -15.23 -7.40
CA ASP A 515 15.21 -15.87 -8.12
C ASP A 515 13.83 -15.32 -7.74
N LYS A 516 13.73 -14.51 -6.66
CA LYS A 516 12.45 -14.10 -6.07
C LYS A 516 12.30 -12.60 -5.95
N ASP A 517 11.16 -12.12 -6.43
CA ASP A 517 10.72 -10.74 -6.26
C ASP A 517 9.90 -10.53 -4.97
N ARG A 518 9.46 -9.30 -4.76
CA ARG A 518 8.61 -8.91 -3.63
C ARG A 518 7.27 -9.64 -3.56
N SER A 519 6.68 -10.02 -4.69
CA SER A 519 5.38 -10.70 -4.71
C SER A 519 5.53 -12.16 -4.34
N SER A 520 6.58 -12.83 -4.83
CA SER A 520 6.95 -14.18 -4.39
C SER A 520 7.23 -14.19 -2.88
N ARG A 521 7.91 -13.16 -2.36
CA ARG A 521 8.14 -13.00 -0.92
C ARG A 521 6.84 -12.78 -0.13
N ALA A 522 5.92 -11.97 -0.63
CA ALA A 522 4.62 -11.75 -0.01
C ALA A 522 3.78 -13.04 0.03
N MET A 523 3.75 -13.79 -1.07
CA MET A 523 3.05 -15.09 -1.15
C MET A 523 3.64 -16.13 -0.20
N GLN A 524 4.96 -16.15 -0.01
CA GLN A 524 5.58 -17.00 1.02
C GLN A 524 5.09 -16.64 2.43
N ILE A 525 4.93 -15.35 2.74
CA ILE A 525 4.42 -14.91 4.05
C ILE A 525 2.95 -15.27 4.23
N TYR A 526 2.13 -15.16 3.18
CA TYR A 526 0.76 -15.68 3.18
C TYR A 526 0.73 -17.19 3.46
N ALA A 527 1.57 -17.96 2.77
CA ALA A 527 1.65 -19.42 2.96
C ALA A 527 2.12 -19.79 4.37
N ASN A 528 3.14 -19.12 4.88
CA ASN A 528 3.61 -19.34 6.25
C ASN A 528 2.51 -19.01 7.26
N ALA A 529 1.74 -17.95 7.06
CA ALA A 529 0.61 -17.62 7.92
C ALA A 529 -0.53 -18.67 7.84
N ALA A 530 -0.88 -19.13 6.63
CA ALA A 530 -1.93 -20.13 6.43
C ALA A 530 -1.55 -21.53 6.95
N LEU A 531 -0.25 -21.86 6.97
CA LEU A 531 0.27 -23.15 7.44
C LEU A 531 0.78 -23.12 8.89
N ASP A 532 0.54 -22.04 9.63
CA ASP A 532 1.07 -21.80 10.98
C ASP A 532 2.58 -21.99 11.13
N ARG A 533 3.35 -21.46 10.17
CA ARG A 533 4.82 -21.46 10.18
C ARG A 533 5.37 -20.10 10.56
N ALA A 534 6.66 -20.06 10.90
CA ALA A 534 7.36 -18.81 11.15
C ALA A 534 7.36 -17.92 9.90
N ASP A 535 7.18 -16.61 10.08
CA ASP A 535 6.99 -15.64 8.98
C ASP A 535 8.07 -15.71 7.89
N TYR A 536 9.32 -15.98 8.28
CA TYR A 536 10.47 -16.01 7.38
C TYR A 536 11.01 -17.42 7.15
N ASP A 537 10.19 -18.45 7.36
CA ASP A 537 10.50 -19.81 6.94
C ASP A 537 10.49 -19.88 5.40
N ASN A 538 11.67 -20.17 4.84
CA ASN A 538 11.89 -20.32 3.40
C ASN A 538 11.87 -21.79 2.96
N SER A 539 11.57 -22.72 3.86
CA SER A 539 11.46 -24.13 3.51
C SER A 539 10.30 -24.36 2.54
N SER A 540 10.52 -25.30 1.61
CA SER A 540 9.48 -25.79 0.73
C SER A 540 8.29 -26.30 1.54
N ASN A 541 7.08 -26.00 1.07
CA ASN A 541 5.83 -26.39 1.72
C ASN A 541 4.80 -26.82 0.66
N ALA A 542 3.69 -27.41 1.09
CA ALA A 542 2.71 -27.96 0.16
C ALA A 542 2.12 -26.92 -0.83
N LEU A 543 2.06 -25.63 -0.44
CA LEU A 543 1.57 -24.53 -1.27
C LEU A 543 2.60 -24.05 -2.31
N THR A 544 3.88 -24.27 -2.05
CA THR A 544 5.00 -23.91 -2.95
C THR A 544 5.52 -25.07 -3.76
N SER A 545 5.25 -26.33 -3.36
CA SER A 545 5.75 -27.53 -4.03
C SER A 545 4.70 -28.31 -4.81
N SER A 546 3.44 -27.88 -4.76
CA SER A 546 2.34 -28.50 -5.51
C SER A 546 1.83 -27.55 -6.58
N THR A 547 1.47 -28.09 -7.73
CA THR A 547 0.77 -27.32 -8.77
C THR A 547 -0.61 -26.87 -8.27
N PHE A 548 -1.18 -25.84 -8.90
CA PHE A 548 -2.49 -25.33 -8.54
C PHE A 548 -3.59 -26.42 -8.56
N GLN A 549 -3.59 -27.25 -9.62
CA GLN A 549 -4.57 -28.33 -9.80
C GLN A 549 -4.33 -29.52 -8.87
N ASP A 550 -3.06 -29.90 -8.62
CA ASP A 550 -2.74 -31.01 -7.71
C ASP A 550 -3.13 -30.67 -6.26
N TYR A 551 -2.82 -29.45 -5.81
CA TYR A 551 -3.12 -29.03 -4.45
C TYR A 551 -4.63 -29.03 -4.17
N TRP A 552 -5.41 -28.45 -5.08
CA TRP A 552 -6.87 -28.44 -5.00
C TRP A 552 -7.48 -29.84 -5.16
N GLY A 553 -6.99 -30.64 -6.12
CA GLY A 553 -7.52 -31.98 -6.40
C GLY A 553 -7.41 -32.94 -5.21
N GLU A 554 -6.31 -32.88 -4.46
CA GLU A 554 -6.13 -33.62 -3.22
C GLU A 554 -7.19 -33.23 -2.15
N LEU A 555 -7.49 -31.93 -1.99
CA LEU A 555 -8.53 -31.46 -1.07
C LEU A 555 -9.92 -31.90 -1.54
N PHE A 556 -10.22 -31.72 -2.82
CA PHE A 556 -11.50 -32.08 -3.43
C PHE A 556 -11.85 -33.55 -3.16
N ARG A 557 -10.94 -34.47 -3.46
CA ARG A 557 -11.17 -35.91 -3.23
C ARG A 557 -11.38 -36.24 -1.76
N ARG A 558 -10.69 -35.54 -0.85
CA ARG A 558 -10.88 -35.68 0.59
C ARG A 558 -12.27 -35.20 1.04
N GLN A 559 -12.76 -34.09 0.50
CA GLN A 559 -14.12 -33.62 0.81
C GLN A 559 -15.19 -34.57 0.27
N VAL A 560 -15.01 -35.05 -0.97
CA VAL A 560 -15.91 -36.05 -1.58
C VAL A 560 -15.97 -37.34 -0.77
N SER A 561 -14.85 -37.83 -0.24
CA SER A 561 -14.85 -39.04 0.62
C SER A 561 -15.59 -38.83 1.95
N GLN A 562 -15.67 -37.58 2.42
CA GLN A 562 -16.45 -37.16 3.58
C GLN A 562 -17.91 -36.82 3.26
N LYS A 563 -18.40 -37.19 2.06
CA LYS A 563 -19.73 -36.86 1.54
C LYS A 563 -20.01 -35.36 1.40
N LYS A 564 -18.97 -34.53 1.40
CA LYS A 564 -19.03 -33.11 1.11
C LYS A 564 -18.66 -32.86 -0.35
N PHE A 565 -18.85 -31.64 -0.82
CA PHE A 565 -18.38 -31.21 -2.13
C PHE A 565 -17.56 -29.94 -1.97
N PHE A 566 -16.53 -29.77 -2.78
CA PHE A 566 -15.68 -28.59 -2.73
C PHE A 566 -15.70 -27.90 -4.10
N PRO A 567 -16.01 -26.60 -4.16
CA PRO A 567 -16.18 -25.90 -5.42
C PRO A 567 -14.88 -25.85 -6.23
N ALA A 568 -15.01 -25.84 -7.55
CA ALA A 568 -13.91 -25.52 -8.44
C ALA A 568 -13.45 -24.06 -8.22
N LEU A 569 -12.15 -23.82 -8.26
CA LEU A 569 -11.57 -22.47 -8.14
C LEU A 569 -11.24 -21.91 -9.52
N ILE A 570 -11.67 -20.68 -9.76
CA ILE A 570 -11.41 -19.93 -10.99
C ILE A 570 -10.77 -18.60 -10.62
N MET A 571 -9.47 -18.46 -10.86
CA MET A 571 -8.69 -17.26 -10.52
C MET A 571 -8.47 -16.41 -11.78
N ASN A 572 -8.84 -15.13 -11.71
CA ASN A 572 -8.86 -14.25 -12.88
C ASN A 572 -7.77 -13.18 -12.84
N SER A 573 -7.04 -13.05 -13.94
CA SER A 573 -5.96 -12.10 -14.14
C SER A 573 -6.19 -11.30 -15.42
N ALA A 574 -5.75 -10.05 -15.45
CA ALA A 574 -5.82 -9.22 -16.65
C ALA A 574 -4.51 -9.38 -17.41
N ALA A 575 -4.52 -9.78 -18.68
CA ALA A 575 -3.30 -9.79 -19.44
C ALA A 575 -2.99 -8.40 -20.01
N THR A 576 -1.71 -8.13 -20.26
CA THR A 576 -1.27 -6.93 -20.99
C THR A 576 -1.55 -6.99 -22.50
N HIS A 577 -2.03 -8.14 -22.99
CA HIS A 577 -2.49 -8.38 -24.35
C HIS A 577 -4.01 -8.54 -24.40
N THR A 578 -4.58 -9.02 -25.50
CA THR A 578 -6.02 -8.98 -25.78
C THR A 578 -6.90 -9.95 -24.98
N GLN A 579 -6.33 -10.84 -24.17
CA GLN A 579 -7.07 -11.91 -23.47
C GLN A 579 -7.01 -11.75 -21.95
N ARG A 580 -7.92 -12.42 -21.23
CA ARG A 580 -7.80 -12.59 -19.76
C ARG A 580 -7.06 -13.87 -19.42
N GLY A 581 -6.29 -13.87 -18.34
CA GLY A 581 -5.66 -15.07 -17.81
C GLY A 581 -6.57 -15.77 -16.81
N ILE A 582 -6.74 -17.09 -16.92
CA ILE A 582 -7.51 -17.89 -15.96
C ILE A 582 -6.66 -19.04 -15.45
N SER A 583 -6.60 -19.19 -14.12
CA SER A 583 -6.15 -20.44 -13.49
C SER A 583 -7.38 -21.21 -13.01
N PHE A 584 -7.62 -22.39 -13.58
CA PHE A 584 -8.77 -23.24 -13.28
C PHE A 584 -8.36 -24.54 -12.58
N SER A 585 -8.97 -24.83 -11.43
CA SER A 585 -8.54 -25.94 -10.58
C SER A 585 -8.92 -27.33 -11.11
N VAL A 586 -9.92 -27.41 -11.99
CA VAL A 586 -10.32 -28.65 -12.66
C VAL A 586 -9.57 -28.75 -13.98
N ARG A 587 -8.86 -29.86 -14.19
CA ARG A 587 -8.12 -30.08 -15.42
C ARG A 587 -9.07 -30.39 -16.56
N THR A 588 -8.89 -29.73 -17.71
CA THR A 588 -9.73 -29.86 -18.91
C THR A 588 -9.37 -31.08 -19.76
N ASP A 589 -9.51 -32.28 -19.20
CA ASP A 589 -9.26 -33.55 -19.88
C ASP A 589 -10.40 -33.93 -20.85
N GLY A 590 -10.29 -33.48 -22.11
CA GLY A 590 -11.22 -33.83 -23.18
C GLY A 590 -12.24 -32.77 -23.56
N ALA A 591 -12.25 -31.62 -22.87
CA ALA A 591 -12.92 -30.39 -23.31
C ALA A 591 -11.87 -29.35 -23.69
N SER A 592 -12.11 -28.55 -24.73
CA SER A 592 -11.24 -27.41 -25.02
C SER A 592 -11.39 -26.37 -23.91
N PHE A 593 -10.29 -25.77 -23.46
CA PHE A 593 -10.37 -24.66 -22.51
C PHE A 593 -11.25 -23.52 -23.05
N ASP A 594 -11.18 -23.28 -24.36
CA ASP A 594 -11.98 -22.28 -25.08
C ASP A 594 -13.48 -22.63 -25.12
N ASP A 595 -13.85 -23.90 -24.93
CA ASP A 595 -15.27 -24.31 -24.82
C ASP A 595 -15.86 -23.92 -23.45
N ILE A 596 -14.99 -23.73 -22.45
CA ILE A 596 -15.37 -23.41 -21.07
C ILE A 596 -15.27 -21.92 -20.81
N PHE A 597 -14.17 -21.29 -21.22
CA PHE A 597 -13.89 -19.87 -20.99
C PHE A 597 -13.58 -19.16 -22.30
N PHE A 598 -14.43 -18.21 -22.69
CA PHE A 598 -14.28 -17.48 -23.95
C PHE A 598 -13.15 -16.44 -23.90
N ASP A 599 -12.31 -16.44 -24.93
CA ASP A 599 -11.21 -15.49 -25.17
C ASP A 599 -10.26 -15.35 -23.96
N CYS A 600 -9.80 -16.51 -23.48
CA CYS A 600 -8.97 -16.63 -22.29
C CYS A 600 -7.67 -17.36 -22.59
N THR A 601 -6.63 -17.00 -21.86
CA THR A 601 -5.41 -17.79 -21.77
C THR A 601 -5.48 -18.69 -20.54
N ASP A 602 -5.40 -20.01 -20.73
CA ASP A 602 -5.18 -20.95 -19.63
C ASP A 602 -3.79 -20.70 -19.04
N LEU A 603 -3.71 -20.27 -17.79
CA LEU A 603 -2.45 -19.98 -17.10
C LEU A 603 -1.71 -21.24 -16.64
N LEU A 604 -2.38 -22.39 -16.61
CA LEU A 604 -1.87 -23.64 -16.04
C LEU A 604 -1.39 -24.64 -17.11
N ASP A 605 -1.82 -24.51 -18.36
CA ASP A 605 -1.42 -25.40 -19.46
C ASP A 605 -0.19 -24.89 -20.23
N PHE A 606 0.91 -25.64 -20.23
CA PHE A 606 2.14 -25.29 -20.94
C PHE A 606 2.38 -26.32 -22.04
N LYS A 607 1.93 -26.02 -23.28
CA LYS A 607 1.95 -26.93 -24.43
C LYS A 607 3.32 -27.54 -24.74
N ASP A 608 4.40 -26.78 -24.50
CA ASP A 608 5.79 -27.22 -24.73
C ASP A 608 6.39 -27.98 -23.53
N GLN A 609 5.71 -27.97 -22.39
CA GLN A 609 6.10 -28.60 -21.13
C GLN A 609 4.94 -29.42 -20.56
N ASN A 610 4.43 -30.39 -21.32
CA ASN A 610 3.29 -31.28 -20.99
C ASN A 610 3.36 -32.03 -19.63
N LYS A 611 4.38 -31.77 -18.81
CA LYS A 611 4.59 -32.31 -17.46
C LYS A 611 4.81 -31.23 -16.40
N ALA A 612 4.53 -29.94 -16.66
CA ALA A 612 4.70 -28.86 -15.70
C ALA A 612 3.52 -27.88 -15.71
N SER A 613 3.28 -27.23 -14.57
CA SER A 613 2.24 -26.21 -14.40
C SER A 613 2.68 -25.19 -13.33
N LEU A 614 1.96 -24.09 -13.18
CA LEU A 614 2.26 -23.12 -12.13
C LEU A 614 2.02 -23.72 -10.74
N GLY A 615 2.89 -23.35 -9.79
CA GLY A 615 2.68 -23.63 -8.37
C GLY A 615 1.37 -23.01 -7.86
N PHE A 616 0.82 -23.56 -6.78
CA PHE A 616 -0.46 -23.08 -6.23
C PHE A 616 -0.42 -21.58 -5.88
N LEU A 617 0.67 -21.13 -5.23
CA LEU A 617 0.84 -19.71 -4.91
C LEU A 617 1.22 -18.87 -6.13
N ASP A 618 1.97 -19.40 -7.09
CA ASP A 618 2.35 -18.64 -8.28
C ASP A 618 1.13 -18.32 -9.13
N ALA A 619 0.27 -19.32 -9.37
CA ALA A 619 -1.03 -19.16 -10.01
C ALA A 619 -1.90 -18.14 -9.26
N THR A 620 -1.98 -18.26 -7.92
CA THR A 620 -2.70 -17.31 -7.06
C THR A 620 -2.12 -15.90 -7.17
N SER A 621 -0.79 -15.76 -7.24
CA SER A 621 -0.12 -14.47 -7.29
C SER A 621 -0.45 -13.68 -8.56
N THR A 622 -0.87 -14.34 -9.64
CA THR A 622 -1.20 -13.66 -10.90
C THR A 622 -2.42 -12.76 -10.77
N VAL A 623 -3.33 -13.04 -9.83
CA VAL A 623 -4.55 -12.24 -9.68
C VAL A 623 -4.35 -10.95 -8.88
N ASP A 624 -3.22 -10.78 -8.19
CA ASP A 624 -2.94 -9.69 -7.23
C ASP A 624 -1.63 -8.94 -7.59
N ARG A 625 -1.56 -8.42 -8.82
CA ARG A 625 -0.42 -7.66 -9.37
C ARG A 625 -0.80 -6.21 -9.72
N PHE A 626 -0.36 -5.24 -8.92
CA PHE A 626 -0.60 -3.79 -9.08
C PHE A 626 0.67 -3.10 -9.62
N PRO A 627 0.76 -2.73 -10.93
CA PRO A 627 1.96 -2.24 -11.63
C PRO A 627 2.84 -1.14 -11.01
N ILE A 628 2.49 -0.59 -9.85
CA ILE A 628 3.32 0.33 -9.04
C ILE A 628 3.85 -0.35 -7.78
N LEU A 629 3.02 -1.14 -7.09
CA LEU A 629 3.34 -1.78 -5.82
C LEU A 629 3.82 -3.21 -5.97
N SER A 630 3.34 -3.96 -6.97
CA SER A 630 3.82 -5.30 -7.34
C SER A 630 4.08 -5.37 -8.85
N PRO A 631 5.13 -6.08 -9.27
CA PRO A 631 5.49 -6.12 -10.68
C PRO A 631 4.53 -7.07 -11.43
N PRO A 632 4.30 -6.86 -12.73
CA PRO A 632 3.54 -7.78 -13.57
C PRO A 632 4.09 -9.20 -13.46
N ALA A 633 3.22 -10.20 -13.38
CA ALA A 633 3.64 -11.60 -13.41
C ALA A 633 3.99 -11.99 -14.85
N LYS A 634 5.23 -12.39 -15.10
CA LYS A 634 5.64 -12.94 -16.40
C LYS A 634 5.42 -14.45 -16.40
N VAL A 635 4.60 -14.95 -17.33
CA VAL A 635 4.33 -16.37 -17.52
C VAL A 635 4.83 -16.77 -18.91
N ASP A 636 5.71 -17.77 -18.95
CA ASP A 636 6.37 -18.17 -20.19
C ASP A 636 5.37 -18.63 -21.25
N GLY A 637 5.61 -18.19 -22.50
CA GLY A 637 4.74 -18.47 -23.63
C GLY A 637 3.36 -17.80 -23.57
N LYS A 638 3.03 -17.09 -22.48
CA LYS A 638 1.70 -16.50 -22.24
C LYS A 638 1.73 -14.98 -22.02
N GLY A 639 2.90 -14.41 -21.70
CA GLY A 639 3.09 -12.96 -21.58
C GLY A 639 2.97 -12.45 -20.14
N TYR A 640 2.59 -11.18 -19.99
CA TYR A 640 2.50 -10.51 -18.69
C TYR A 640 1.07 -10.38 -18.20
N PHE A 641 0.87 -10.72 -16.92
CA PHE A 641 -0.42 -10.70 -16.24
C PHE A 641 -0.40 -9.74 -15.05
N LEU A 642 -1.51 -9.01 -14.92
CA LEU A 642 -1.81 -8.00 -13.92
C LEU A 642 -3.02 -8.45 -13.10
N ASP A 643 -3.31 -7.69 -12.05
CA ASP A 643 -4.53 -7.86 -11.25
C ASP A 643 -5.77 -7.87 -12.16
N GLY A 644 -6.60 -8.91 -12.03
CA GLY A 644 -7.82 -9.06 -12.85
C GLY A 644 -8.82 -7.91 -12.64
N GLY A 645 -8.69 -7.19 -11.54
CA GLY A 645 -9.47 -6.02 -11.20
C GLY A 645 -9.37 -4.93 -12.26
N TYR A 646 -8.25 -4.81 -12.99
CA TYR A 646 -8.08 -3.88 -14.11
C TYR A 646 -9.05 -4.11 -15.28
N PHE A 647 -9.59 -5.33 -15.40
CA PHE A 647 -10.54 -5.70 -16.44
C PHE A 647 -11.94 -5.92 -15.87
N GLU A 648 -12.07 -6.81 -14.89
CA GLU A 648 -13.35 -7.22 -14.32
C GLU A 648 -13.16 -7.60 -12.85
N ASN A 649 -13.57 -6.71 -11.93
CA ASN A 649 -13.26 -6.82 -10.51
C ASN A 649 -14.22 -7.70 -9.69
N SER A 650 -15.25 -8.29 -10.30
CA SER A 650 -16.31 -9.02 -9.59
C SER A 650 -16.14 -10.54 -9.54
N GLY A 651 -15.46 -11.13 -10.52
CA GLY A 651 -15.37 -12.58 -10.71
C GLY A 651 -16.63 -13.20 -11.33
N LEU A 652 -17.67 -12.42 -11.64
CA LEU A 652 -18.92 -12.93 -12.20
C LEU A 652 -18.77 -13.39 -13.64
N MET A 653 -17.85 -12.79 -14.41
CA MET A 653 -17.72 -13.10 -15.84
C MET A 653 -17.37 -14.58 -16.05
N SER A 654 -16.37 -15.08 -15.34
CA SER A 654 -15.93 -16.47 -15.49
C SER A 654 -16.91 -17.48 -14.88
N LEU A 655 -17.70 -17.09 -13.87
CA LEU A 655 -18.83 -17.90 -13.42
C LEU A 655 -19.96 -17.95 -14.44
N MET A 656 -20.20 -16.85 -15.15
CA MET A 656 -21.18 -16.82 -16.24
C MET A 656 -20.78 -17.84 -17.32
N ASP A 657 -19.52 -17.79 -17.78
CA ASP A 657 -19.02 -18.72 -18.80
C ASP A 657 -19.11 -20.18 -18.32
N TYR A 658 -18.62 -20.46 -17.11
CA TYR A 658 -18.64 -21.81 -16.56
C TYR A 658 -20.06 -22.33 -16.35
N SER A 659 -20.98 -21.49 -15.85
CA SER A 659 -22.38 -21.88 -15.67
C SER A 659 -23.07 -22.20 -16.99
N GLU A 660 -22.73 -21.47 -18.07
CA GLU A 660 -23.28 -21.71 -19.40
C GLU A 660 -22.71 -23.00 -20.00
N TYR A 661 -21.41 -23.24 -19.84
CA TYR A 661 -20.77 -24.51 -20.22
C TYR A 661 -21.45 -25.70 -19.51
N LEU A 662 -21.66 -25.60 -18.20
CA LEU A 662 -22.34 -26.65 -17.45
C LEU A 662 -23.76 -26.89 -17.96
N ARG A 663 -24.53 -25.82 -18.19
CA ARG A 663 -25.92 -25.88 -18.63
C ARG A 663 -26.08 -26.47 -20.03
N THR A 664 -25.15 -26.16 -20.93
CA THR A 664 -25.27 -26.48 -22.37
C THR A 664 -24.50 -27.73 -22.79
N LYS A 665 -23.41 -28.08 -22.10
CA LYS A 665 -22.53 -29.19 -22.48
C LYS A 665 -22.53 -30.33 -21.46
N VAL A 666 -22.60 -30.02 -20.16
CA VAL A 666 -22.45 -31.04 -19.11
C VAL A 666 -23.78 -31.63 -18.67
N PHE A 667 -24.72 -30.80 -18.23
CA PHE A 667 -26.01 -31.27 -17.69
C PHE A 667 -26.85 -32.08 -18.69
N PRO A 668 -26.88 -31.76 -20.00
CA PRO A 668 -27.58 -32.60 -20.97
C PRO A 668 -27.07 -34.05 -21.04
N CYS A 669 -25.82 -34.28 -20.61
CA CYS A 669 -25.22 -35.61 -20.55
C CYS A 669 -25.61 -36.38 -19.27
N PHE A 670 -26.26 -35.74 -18.30
CA PHE A 670 -26.65 -36.40 -17.06
C PHE A 670 -27.99 -37.15 -17.18
N PRO A 671 -28.12 -38.31 -16.52
CA PRO A 671 -29.39 -38.99 -16.35
C PRO A 671 -30.47 -38.07 -15.77
N ASN A 672 -31.73 -38.30 -16.18
CA ASN A 672 -32.88 -37.51 -15.73
C ASN A 672 -32.78 -36.00 -16.04
N TYR A 673 -32.03 -35.59 -17.07
CA TYR A 673 -31.85 -34.17 -17.42
C TYR A 673 -33.16 -33.38 -17.48
N GLU A 674 -34.14 -33.82 -18.29
CA GLU A 674 -35.43 -33.14 -18.46
C GLU A 674 -36.24 -33.04 -17.16
N LYS A 675 -36.10 -34.03 -16.26
CA LYS A 675 -36.88 -34.11 -15.02
C LYS A 675 -36.24 -33.33 -13.88
N LYS A 676 -34.92 -33.44 -13.72
CA LYS A 676 -34.16 -32.90 -12.58
C LYS A 676 -33.27 -31.73 -12.97
N TRP A 677 -32.35 -31.89 -13.91
CA TRP A 677 -31.27 -30.93 -14.16
C TRP A 677 -31.69 -29.66 -14.92
N ARG A 678 -32.58 -29.78 -15.91
CA ARG A 678 -33.09 -28.65 -16.69
C ARG A 678 -33.83 -27.60 -15.84
N LYS A 679 -34.36 -28.02 -14.69
CA LYS A 679 -35.17 -27.19 -13.79
C LYS A 679 -34.40 -26.65 -12.58
N LYS A 680 -33.10 -26.99 -12.44
CA LYS A 680 -32.29 -26.51 -11.31
C LYS A 680 -32.10 -25.00 -11.39
N LYS A 681 -32.15 -24.35 -10.24
CA LYS A 681 -31.96 -22.91 -10.12
C LYS A 681 -30.48 -22.61 -9.88
N PHE A 682 -29.93 -21.65 -10.62
CA PHE A 682 -28.58 -21.16 -10.42
C PHE A 682 -28.62 -19.96 -9.49
N VAL A 683 -27.94 -20.07 -8.36
CA VAL A 683 -27.90 -19.02 -7.35
C VAL A 683 -26.49 -18.44 -7.32
N PHE A 684 -26.36 -17.22 -7.83
CA PHE A 684 -25.09 -16.49 -7.81
C PHE A 684 -25.00 -15.67 -6.53
N ILE A 685 -23.95 -15.91 -5.74
CA ILE A 685 -23.65 -15.18 -4.51
C ILE A 685 -22.38 -14.38 -4.74
N GLN A 686 -22.47 -13.06 -4.67
CA GLN A 686 -21.30 -12.19 -4.75
C GLN A 686 -20.87 -11.73 -3.36
N ILE A 687 -19.63 -12.00 -2.99
CA ILE A 687 -18.98 -11.46 -1.80
C ILE A 687 -18.27 -10.17 -2.20
N ALA A 688 -18.86 -9.02 -1.89
CA ALA A 688 -18.36 -7.69 -2.24
C ALA A 688 -17.84 -6.93 -1.02
N ASN A 689 -16.81 -6.12 -1.25
CA ASN A 689 -16.18 -5.25 -0.25
C ASN A 689 -15.98 -3.82 -0.80
N ASP A 690 -16.70 -3.47 -1.86
CA ASP A 690 -16.56 -2.20 -2.55
C ASP A 690 -17.62 -1.19 -2.10
N GLU A 691 -17.20 0.05 -1.90
CA GLU A 691 -18.06 1.11 -1.37
C GLU A 691 -19.11 1.56 -2.39
N ASP A 692 -18.75 1.64 -3.68
CA ASP A 692 -19.69 2.00 -4.74
C ASP A 692 -20.73 0.90 -4.95
N VAL A 693 -20.32 -0.37 -4.83
CA VAL A 693 -21.24 -1.52 -4.85
C VAL A 693 -22.20 -1.46 -3.65
N TYR A 694 -21.72 -1.09 -2.47
CA TYR A 694 -22.55 -0.91 -1.27
C TYR A 694 -23.57 0.23 -1.43
N LEU A 695 -23.10 1.40 -1.84
CA LEU A 695 -23.95 2.56 -2.08
C LEU A 695 -25.01 2.26 -3.15
N ARG A 696 -24.63 1.57 -4.23
CA ARG A 696 -25.56 1.17 -5.30
C ARG A 696 -26.71 0.32 -4.77
N GLN A 697 -26.46 -0.59 -3.85
CA GLN A 697 -27.50 -1.44 -3.27
C GLN A 697 -28.52 -0.61 -2.47
N ILE A 698 -28.04 0.38 -1.72
CA ILE A 698 -28.90 1.27 -0.92
C ILE A 698 -29.84 2.08 -1.81
N VAL A 699 -29.33 2.58 -2.94
CA VAL A 699 -30.05 3.49 -3.84
C VAL A 699 -30.72 2.81 -5.04
N ALA A 700 -30.64 1.48 -5.16
CA ALA A 700 -31.00 0.71 -6.36
C ALA A 700 -32.43 0.99 -6.90
N ASN A 701 -33.36 1.40 -6.03
CA ASN A 701 -34.76 1.63 -6.37
C ASN A 701 -35.13 3.11 -6.57
N HIS A 702 -34.16 4.03 -6.60
CA HIS A 702 -34.41 5.47 -6.67
C HIS A 702 -33.90 6.08 -7.98
N LEU A 703 -34.78 6.80 -8.69
CA LEU A 703 -34.44 7.56 -9.88
C LEU A 703 -33.80 8.89 -9.47
N VAL A 704 -32.48 9.01 -9.68
CA VAL A 704 -31.74 10.22 -9.33
C VAL A 704 -31.71 11.19 -10.50
N GLN A 705 -32.30 12.38 -10.31
CA GLN A 705 -32.06 13.50 -11.21
C GLN A 705 -30.61 13.98 -11.04
N LYS A 706 -29.79 13.78 -12.06
CA LYS A 706 -28.37 14.15 -12.05
C LYS A 706 -28.14 15.46 -12.79
N LYS A 707 -27.35 16.35 -12.20
CA LYS A 707 -26.65 17.41 -12.93
C LYS A 707 -25.18 17.01 -12.99
N VAL A 708 -24.78 16.45 -14.13
CA VAL A 708 -23.38 16.03 -14.37
C VAL A 708 -22.54 17.30 -14.43
N ASN A 709 -21.50 17.37 -13.62
CA ASN A 709 -20.52 18.45 -13.72
C ASN A 709 -19.55 18.12 -14.85
N ASN A 710 -19.19 19.10 -15.67
CA ASN A 710 -18.08 18.94 -16.61
C ASN A 710 -16.80 18.76 -15.80
N SER A 711 -16.17 17.60 -15.88
CA SER A 711 -14.80 17.42 -15.39
C SER A 711 -13.84 18.21 -16.27
N GLN A 712 -12.71 18.66 -15.71
CA GLN A 712 -11.66 19.31 -16.49
C GLN A 712 -11.08 18.29 -17.48
N GLU A 713 -10.74 18.71 -18.70
CA GLU A 713 -10.32 17.81 -19.79
C GLU A 713 -9.23 16.81 -19.37
N PHE A 714 -8.18 17.27 -18.70
CA PHE A 714 -7.10 16.39 -18.21
C PHE A 714 -7.57 15.37 -17.17
N ILE A 715 -8.47 15.77 -16.27
CA ILE A 715 -9.05 14.87 -15.25
C ILE A 715 -9.94 13.85 -15.94
N SER A 716 -10.73 14.24 -16.93
CA SER A 716 -11.62 13.33 -17.67
C SER A 716 -10.86 12.25 -18.45
N VAL A 717 -9.71 12.59 -19.04
CA VAL A 717 -8.82 11.62 -19.70
C VAL A 717 -8.22 10.66 -18.68
N LEU A 718 -7.77 11.18 -17.53
CA LEU A 718 -7.22 10.35 -16.46
C LEU A 718 -8.28 9.41 -15.88
N GLU A 719 -9.51 9.89 -15.68
CA GLU A 719 -10.66 9.10 -15.21
C GLU A 719 -11.10 8.03 -16.22
N ALA A 720 -11.04 8.33 -17.53
CA ALA A 720 -11.37 7.34 -18.57
C ALA A 720 -10.31 6.23 -18.65
N VAL A 721 -9.04 6.55 -18.43
CA VAL A 721 -7.95 5.56 -18.35
C VAL A 721 -8.05 4.71 -17.06
N THR A 722 -8.68 5.24 -16.01
CA THR A 722 -8.86 4.55 -14.71
C THR A 722 -10.26 4.02 -14.46
N SER A 723 -11.20 4.11 -15.42
CA SER A 723 -12.60 3.65 -15.29
C SER A 723 -12.71 2.13 -15.40
N ILE A 724 -12.00 1.45 -14.51
CA ILE A 724 -11.80 0.01 -14.42
C ILE A 724 -13.09 -0.70 -13.94
N SER A 725 -14.04 0.02 -13.35
CA SER A 725 -15.26 -0.54 -12.73
C SER A 725 -16.44 -0.75 -13.68
N PHE A 726 -16.32 -0.39 -14.97
CA PHE A 726 -17.43 -0.44 -15.92
C PHE A 726 -17.97 -1.86 -16.13
N VAL A 727 -17.09 -2.82 -16.44
CA VAL A 727 -17.48 -4.21 -16.73
C VAL A 727 -18.13 -4.87 -15.51
N ALA A 728 -17.50 -4.72 -14.33
CA ALA A 728 -18.05 -5.22 -13.08
C ALA A 728 -19.43 -4.62 -12.77
N THR A 729 -19.60 -3.30 -12.98
CA THR A 729 -20.89 -2.62 -12.78
C THR A 729 -21.97 -3.13 -13.74
N TYR A 730 -21.61 -3.35 -15.01
CA TYR A 730 -22.51 -3.92 -16.00
C TYR A 730 -22.95 -5.33 -15.62
N LEU A 731 -22.01 -6.20 -15.23
CA LEU A 731 -22.31 -7.57 -14.80
C LEU A 731 -23.22 -7.58 -13.57
N ASN A 732 -22.92 -6.79 -12.54
CA ASN A 732 -23.77 -6.69 -11.34
C ASN A 732 -25.22 -6.33 -11.71
N ARG A 733 -25.43 -5.36 -12.63
CA ARG A 733 -26.77 -4.99 -13.10
C ARG A 733 -27.44 -6.08 -13.92
N LYS A 734 -26.68 -6.76 -14.78
CA LYS A 734 -27.19 -7.87 -15.60
C LYS A 734 -27.69 -9.01 -14.72
N PHE A 735 -26.91 -9.41 -13.71
CA PHE A 735 -27.30 -10.45 -12.77
C PHE A 735 -28.47 -10.04 -11.87
N ASP A 736 -28.51 -8.78 -11.42
CA ASP A 736 -29.67 -8.26 -10.66
C ASP A 736 -30.96 -8.28 -11.51
N TYR A 737 -30.88 -7.90 -12.79
CA TYR A 737 -32.00 -7.98 -13.72
C TYR A 737 -32.46 -9.43 -13.98
N LEU A 738 -31.51 -10.33 -14.25
CA LEU A 738 -31.80 -11.75 -14.46
C LEU A 738 -32.50 -12.34 -13.23
N GLY A 739 -31.99 -12.04 -12.03
CA GLY A 739 -32.54 -12.53 -10.77
C GLY A 739 -33.92 -11.98 -10.37
N LYS A 740 -34.29 -10.76 -10.81
CA LYS A 740 -35.56 -10.09 -10.43
C LYS A 740 -36.72 -10.33 -11.41
N GLY A 741 -36.49 -10.98 -12.55
CA GLY A 741 -37.56 -11.25 -13.52
C GLY A 741 -37.10 -11.59 -14.94
N GLY A 742 -35.80 -11.55 -15.25
CA GLY A 742 -35.28 -11.90 -16.56
C GLY A 742 -35.19 -13.41 -16.84
N ASP A 743 -34.90 -14.23 -15.82
CA ASP A 743 -34.89 -15.69 -15.91
C ASP A 743 -35.28 -16.30 -14.55
N SER A 744 -36.38 -17.05 -14.49
CA SER A 744 -36.88 -17.64 -13.24
C SER A 744 -35.97 -18.72 -12.64
N LEU A 745 -35.01 -19.21 -13.42
CA LEU A 745 -34.00 -20.17 -12.98
C LEU A 745 -32.75 -19.50 -12.41
N ILE A 746 -32.59 -18.18 -12.52
CA ILE A 746 -31.42 -17.47 -11.99
C ILE A 746 -31.83 -16.67 -10.76
N LYS A 747 -31.04 -16.75 -9.69
CA LYS A 747 -31.11 -15.87 -8.53
C LYS A 747 -29.75 -15.20 -8.32
N TYR A 748 -29.77 -13.98 -7.81
CA TYR A 748 -28.56 -13.23 -7.50
C TYR A 748 -28.65 -12.60 -6.12
N HIS A 749 -27.62 -12.81 -5.30
CA HIS A 749 -27.49 -12.26 -3.96
C HIS A 749 -26.11 -11.62 -3.79
N GLN A 750 -26.06 -10.57 -2.98
CA GLN A 750 -24.82 -9.89 -2.62
C GLN A 750 -24.63 -9.92 -1.11
N ILE A 751 -23.43 -10.34 -0.67
CA ILE A 751 -22.92 -10.24 0.69
C ILE A 751 -21.93 -9.08 0.68
N GLN A 752 -22.26 -7.98 1.35
CA GLN A 752 -21.50 -6.75 1.26
C GLN A 752 -20.87 -6.36 2.59
N LEU A 753 -19.64 -5.85 2.55
CA LEU A 753 -19.05 -5.16 3.68
C LEU A 753 -19.73 -3.77 3.84
N PRO A 754 -20.35 -3.45 4.99
CA PRO A 754 -21.00 -2.16 5.22
C PRO A 754 -20.00 -1.00 5.33
N TYR A 755 -20.38 0.16 4.79
CA TYR A 755 -19.59 1.40 4.79
C TYR A 755 -20.36 2.59 5.35
N LEU A 756 -19.67 3.45 6.10
CA LEU A 756 -20.22 4.75 6.51
C LEU A 756 -20.16 5.72 5.33
N LEU A 757 -21.31 5.98 4.72
CA LEU A 757 -21.41 6.78 3.50
C LEU A 757 -21.66 8.26 3.82
N ASN A 758 -21.17 9.17 2.97
CA ASN A 758 -21.43 10.61 3.11
C ASN A 758 -21.89 11.24 1.78
N LYS A 759 -22.07 12.56 1.79
CA LYS A 759 -22.43 13.34 0.60
C LYS A 759 -21.40 13.25 -0.51
N ASP A 760 -20.12 13.33 -0.17
CA ASP A 760 -19.05 13.32 -1.15
C ASP A 760 -19.05 11.97 -1.89
N HIS A 761 -19.24 10.87 -1.17
CA HIS A 761 -19.38 9.55 -1.78
C HIS A 761 -20.62 9.48 -2.70
N LEU A 762 -21.76 10.05 -2.29
CA LEU A 762 -22.94 10.15 -3.15
C LEU A 762 -22.69 11.00 -4.40
N GLU A 763 -22.06 12.17 -4.25
CA GLU A 763 -21.78 13.09 -5.36
C GLU A 763 -20.71 12.55 -6.30
N ASP A 764 -19.70 11.84 -5.78
CA ASP A 764 -18.65 11.17 -6.53
C ASP A 764 -19.21 9.97 -7.30
N PHE A 765 -20.05 9.16 -6.66
CA PHE A 765 -20.71 8.00 -7.29
C PHE A 765 -21.61 8.43 -8.47
N TYR A 766 -22.37 9.52 -8.31
CA TYR A 766 -23.22 10.06 -9.37
C TYR A 766 -22.50 11.04 -10.31
N LYS A 767 -21.23 11.38 -10.02
CA LYS A 767 -20.46 12.44 -10.69
C LYS A 767 -21.25 13.74 -10.84
N GLY A 768 -21.97 14.12 -9.78
CA GLY A 768 -22.92 15.23 -9.80
C GLY A 768 -23.59 15.49 -8.45
N ARG A 769 -24.28 16.63 -8.33
CA ARG A 769 -24.97 16.98 -7.07
C ARG A 769 -26.24 16.16 -6.88
N VAL A 770 -26.38 15.55 -5.72
CA VAL A 770 -27.58 14.78 -5.32
C VAL A 770 -28.46 15.66 -4.43
N GLY A 771 -29.59 16.12 -4.98
CA GLY A 771 -30.56 16.99 -4.29
C GLY A 771 -31.66 16.25 -3.53
N ASP A 772 -31.74 14.92 -3.65
CA ASP A 772 -32.86 14.13 -3.14
C ASP A 772 -32.75 13.88 -1.62
N GLN A 773 -33.68 14.45 -0.85
CA GLN A 773 -33.76 14.24 0.60
C GLN A 773 -34.10 12.79 0.98
N ALA A 774 -34.82 12.04 0.12
CA ALA A 774 -35.15 10.66 0.40
C ALA A 774 -33.89 9.78 0.40
N ILE A 775 -32.99 9.99 -0.56
CA ILE A 775 -31.70 9.28 -0.64
C ILE A 775 -30.84 9.56 0.58
N LYS A 776 -30.78 10.83 1.01
CA LYS A 776 -30.05 11.22 2.22
C LYS A 776 -30.58 10.47 3.44
N LYS A 777 -31.90 10.46 3.63
CA LYS A 777 -32.53 9.75 4.74
C LYS A 777 -32.28 8.24 4.70
N MET A 778 -32.21 7.63 3.51
CA MET A 778 -31.87 6.21 3.37
C MET A 778 -30.43 5.92 3.77
N VAL A 779 -29.50 6.78 3.36
CA VAL A 779 -28.08 6.68 3.75
C VAL A 779 -27.92 6.89 5.24
N GLU A 780 -28.57 7.91 5.82
CA GLU A 780 -28.58 8.18 7.27
C GLU A 780 -29.08 6.96 8.05
N ASN A 781 -30.22 6.37 7.67
CA ASN A 781 -30.75 5.17 8.32
C ASN A 781 -29.77 3.98 8.26
N LYS A 782 -29.01 3.84 7.16
CA LYS A 782 -28.00 2.77 7.03
C LYS A 782 -26.76 3.06 7.86
N ASN A 783 -26.32 4.32 7.90
CA ASN A 783 -25.24 4.78 8.76
C ASN A 783 -25.58 4.57 10.24
N ASP A 784 -26.82 4.83 10.66
CA ASP A 784 -27.25 4.61 12.05
C ASP A 784 -27.09 3.14 12.48
N ILE A 785 -27.36 2.19 11.59
CA ILE A 785 -27.14 0.76 11.84
C ILE A 785 -25.65 0.50 12.07
N ILE A 786 -24.77 1.07 11.22
CA ILE A 786 -23.32 0.90 11.32
C ILE A 786 -22.78 1.55 12.61
N LEU A 787 -23.23 2.75 12.93
CA LEU A 787 -22.78 3.51 14.11
C LEU A 787 -23.19 2.83 15.42
N ASN A 788 -24.41 2.32 15.50
CA ASN A 788 -24.93 1.70 16.70
C ASN A 788 -24.45 0.25 16.87
N ASN A 789 -24.42 -0.55 15.80
CA ASN A 789 -24.14 -1.98 15.91
C ASN A 789 -22.67 -2.34 15.68
N ILE A 790 -21.96 -1.62 14.79
CA ILE A 790 -20.56 -1.91 14.46
C ILE A 790 -19.64 -1.01 15.29
N TYR A 791 -19.80 0.31 15.20
CA TYR A 791 -18.95 1.22 15.97
C TYR A 791 -19.27 1.26 17.46
N GLN A 792 -20.50 0.91 17.86
CA GLN A 792 -20.96 0.94 19.26
C GLN A 792 -20.71 2.28 19.96
N LYS A 793 -20.68 3.39 19.18
CA LYS A 793 -20.30 4.73 19.63
C LYS A 793 -18.87 4.85 20.20
N GLU A 794 -17.98 3.89 19.89
CA GLU A 794 -16.57 3.86 20.29
C GLU A 794 -15.64 4.06 19.07
N PRO A 795 -15.40 5.32 18.64
CA PRO A 795 -14.75 5.63 17.36
C PRO A 795 -13.27 5.23 17.26
N PHE A 796 -12.60 4.99 18.38
CA PHE A 796 -11.20 4.52 18.40
C PHE A 796 -11.08 2.99 18.37
N LYS A 797 -12.16 2.27 18.68
CA LYS A 797 -12.14 0.81 18.82
C LYS A 797 -12.21 0.10 17.48
N TYR A 798 -12.89 0.70 16.51
CA TYR A 798 -13.13 0.13 15.20
C TYR A 798 -12.66 1.07 14.10
N VAL A 799 -12.11 0.51 13.04
CA VAL A 799 -11.54 1.27 11.91
C VAL A 799 -12.02 0.60 10.63
N THR A 800 -12.70 1.35 9.77
CA THR A 800 -13.10 0.82 8.46
C THR A 800 -11.86 0.34 7.71
N PRO A 801 -11.84 -0.91 7.23
CA PRO A 801 -10.68 -1.44 6.53
C PRO A 801 -10.45 -0.67 5.22
N PRO A 802 -9.20 -0.28 4.91
CA PRO A 802 -8.87 0.45 3.70
C PRO A 802 -8.75 -0.50 2.50
N LEU A 803 -8.76 0.06 1.30
CA LEU A 803 -8.14 -0.62 0.16
C LEU A 803 -6.62 -0.60 0.36
N GLY A 804 -6.01 -1.76 0.60
CA GLY A 804 -4.58 -1.83 0.87
C GLY A 804 -4.06 -3.21 1.24
N ARG A 805 -2.79 -3.25 1.63
CA ARG A 805 -2.04 -4.47 1.97
C ARG A 805 -1.58 -4.51 3.44
N GLN A 806 -2.16 -3.66 4.27
CA GLN A 806 -1.97 -3.66 5.71
C GLN A 806 -3.29 -3.31 6.40
N MET A 807 -3.67 -4.12 7.39
CA MET A 807 -4.80 -3.86 8.26
C MET A 807 -4.36 -3.73 9.71
N VAL A 808 -5.20 -3.07 10.50
CA VAL A 808 -5.05 -2.99 11.96
C VAL A 808 -6.05 -3.94 12.63
N PRO A 809 -5.78 -4.46 13.85
CA PRO A 809 -6.71 -5.34 14.56
C PRO A 809 -8.14 -4.79 14.67
N GLN A 810 -8.27 -3.47 14.83
CA GLN A 810 -9.54 -2.75 14.84
C GLN A 810 -10.37 -2.94 13.57
N SER A 811 -9.71 -3.12 12.42
CA SER A 811 -10.37 -3.36 11.13
C SER A 811 -10.88 -4.79 10.98
N LEU A 812 -10.17 -5.79 11.51
CA LEU A 812 -10.67 -7.16 11.56
C LEU A 812 -11.93 -7.24 12.43
N GLN A 813 -11.91 -6.59 13.60
CA GLN A 813 -13.07 -6.55 14.49
C GLN A 813 -14.27 -5.83 13.84
N TYR A 814 -14.01 -4.74 13.10
CA TYR A 814 -15.05 -4.09 12.29
C TYR A 814 -15.70 -5.08 11.30
N MET A 815 -14.90 -5.88 10.57
CA MET A 815 -15.42 -6.88 9.64
C MET A 815 -16.22 -7.98 10.35
N ARG A 816 -15.73 -8.50 11.48
CA ARG A 816 -16.45 -9.52 12.28
C ARG A 816 -17.83 -9.03 12.70
N LEU A 817 -17.92 -7.82 13.25
CA LEU A 817 -19.19 -7.19 13.63
C LEU A 817 -20.07 -6.83 12.42
N SER A 818 -19.49 -6.74 11.23
CA SER A 818 -20.22 -6.47 9.99
C SER A 818 -20.94 -7.70 9.43
N LEU A 819 -20.49 -8.92 9.75
CA LEU A 819 -21.05 -10.16 9.19
C LEU A 819 -22.58 -10.26 9.32
N PRO A 820 -23.22 -9.98 10.47
CA PRO A 820 -24.69 -10.06 10.59
C PRO A 820 -25.44 -9.07 9.71
N HIS A 821 -24.80 -7.95 9.36
CA HIS A 821 -25.39 -6.82 8.60
C HIS A 821 -25.04 -6.84 7.11
N SER A 822 -24.33 -7.86 6.65
CA SER A 822 -23.80 -7.96 5.29
C SER A 822 -24.79 -8.45 4.23
N GLY A 823 -25.98 -8.90 4.64
CA GLY A 823 -26.93 -9.59 3.76
C GLY A 823 -26.81 -11.12 3.76
N LEU A 824 -25.84 -11.68 4.50
CA LEU A 824 -25.63 -13.12 4.64
C LEU A 824 -26.90 -13.88 5.09
N HIS A 825 -27.63 -13.35 6.07
CA HIS A 825 -28.89 -13.92 6.56
C HIS A 825 -30.03 -13.90 5.53
N GLN A 826 -29.99 -12.97 4.57
CA GLN A 826 -31.03 -12.87 3.55
C GLN A 826 -30.96 -14.05 2.58
N ILE A 827 -29.76 -14.54 2.29
CA ILE A 827 -29.54 -15.72 1.44
C ILE A 827 -30.25 -16.93 2.03
N VAL A 828 -30.05 -17.21 3.32
CA VAL A 828 -30.70 -18.37 3.99
C VAL A 828 -32.22 -18.25 3.96
N LYS A 829 -32.76 -17.04 4.18
CA LYS A 829 -34.22 -16.80 4.10
C LYS A 829 -34.77 -17.04 2.71
N ASP A 830 -34.02 -16.66 1.67
CA ASP A 830 -34.46 -16.74 0.27
C ASP A 830 -34.22 -18.13 -0.36
N THR A 831 -33.38 -18.96 0.27
CA THR A 831 -33.01 -20.31 -0.19
C THR A 831 -33.57 -21.45 0.65
N ALA A 832 -33.97 -21.21 1.90
CA ALA A 832 -34.54 -22.22 2.80
C ALA A 832 -35.92 -21.83 3.37
N TRP A 833 -36.85 -22.79 3.35
CA TRP A 833 -38.02 -22.86 4.23
C TRP A 833 -37.56 -22.90 5.70
N LEU A 834 -37.42 -21.74 6.37
CA LEU A 834 -37.13 -21.70 7.80
C LEU A 834 -38.42 -21.98 8.62
N ASN A 835 -38.67 -23.26 8.92
CA ASN A 835 -39.62 -23.71 9.95
C ASN A 835 -38.95 -24.05 11.29
N LYS A 836 -37.74 -23.55 11.56
CA LYS A 836 -37.14 -23.60 12.90
C LYS A 836 -36.59 -22.24 13.32
N PRO A 837 -36.90 -21.77 14.53
CA PRO A 837 -36.39 -20.50 15.03
C PRO A 837 -34.87 -20.55 15.16
N LEU A 838 -34.19 -19.56 14.57
CA LEU A 838 -32.78 -19.28 14.81
C LEU A 838 -32.56 -19.11 16.31
N GLN A 839 -31.66 -19.89 16.91
CA GLN A 839 -31.31 -19.72 18.32
C GLN A 839 -30.60 -18.37 18.54
N PRO A 840 -30.97 -17.60 19.57
CA PRO A 840 -30.38 -16.30 19.85
C PRO A 840 -29.05 -16.47 20.61
N TYR A 841 -27.96 -16.73 19.88
CA TYR A 841 -26.61 -16.73 20.47
C TYR A 841 -25.78 -15.48 20.14
N LEU A 842 -26.28 -14.55 19.32
CA LEU A 842 -25.56 -13.33 18.92
C LEU A 842 -25.77 -12.10 19.84
N LEU A 843 -26.32 -12.27 21.04
CA LEU A 843 -26.55 -11.18 22.01
C LEU A 843 -25.66 -11.26 23.27
N LYS A 844 -24.57 -12.04 23.24
CA LYS A 844 -23.66 -12.21 24.39
C LYS A 844 -22.16 -12.04 24.10
N ILE A 845 -21.81 -11.31 23.04
CA ILE A 845 -20.48 -10.73 22.80
C ILE A 845 -20.69 -9.24 22.54
#